data_AF-A0A0N1B7L4-F1
#
_entry.id   AF-A0A0N1B7L4-F1
#
_cell.length_a   1.000
_cell.length_b   1.000
_cell.length_c   1.000
_cell.angle_alpha   90.00
_cell.angle_beta   90.00
_cell.angle_gamma   90.00
#
_symmetry.space_group_name_H-M   'P 1'
#
loop_
_entity.id
_entity.type
_entity.pdbx_description
1 polymer ?
#
loop_
_entity_poly.entity_id
_entity_poly.type
_entity_poly.pdbx_seq_one_letter_code
_entity_poly.pdbx_strand_id
1 'polypeptide(L)'
;MATGPSSSATPYIVASEPNVRYTSIFTVGDSVNNKPGTTTPYRFVGIPDGIGAFDNGNGTMTVLVNHELGASAGVARAHGGTGAFVSKLIVNKADLSVADASDLIQTLKVWNVGTSSYVTATGSLNNLARLCSGDLAEPSAFYNAATGKGTQARIYISGEETGPEGRVFAHLVTGSDAGTSYELARLGNTSFENSVASAFGGDKTIILSTDDATPGQVYLYVGTKTDNGSDIEKAGLTNGQLYGIKAAGIGFNATSEAALNGATPTSGAFTLAAFGNVENMTGAQLETASDTAQVSEFWRPEDIAWDPTNGNVAYFVTTASFTGLSKLYKLTFTDINDPTAGGSYEVLLDGTEGQRMMDNISVNQDGTLILQEDVGNNARLGKVWHYDPATDKLQELGQHDPARFAAPTAPFNQDEESSGVIDVTSILGDSDTQAFLLDVQAHYTISGELVEGGQLLAMFIDEVKNGGAGNDRVAGDANDNFALNGFAGNDEMLGGSGNDGLLGGRGADTLVGGRGSDVLQGGLDADTFLFGTVTNTIGDFTAGANDIITDFRISDGDTINFGGATVIDVRVSFLAVEGNVNGIDLDNSARALDLEVTLVKGGVTQKVTILDAYNFQSNAYWEGVLGVDLTYPRPLPTGSAFVDIG
;
A
#
# COMPACT_ATOMS: atom_id res chain seq x y z
N MET A 1 -2.92 14.61 -3.04
CA MET A 1 -2.17 13.97 -1.93
C MET A 1 -2.54 14.63 -0.61
N ALA A 2 -2.93 13.84 0.39
CA ALA A 2 -3.24 14.37 1.72
C ALA A 2 -2.10 14.10 2.70
N THR A 3 -1.74 15.09 3.51
CA THR A 3 -0.92 14.86 4.70
C THR A 3 -1.85 14.45 5.82
N GLY A 4 -1.68 13.25 6.38
CA GLY A 4 -2.51 12.78 7.48
C GLY A 4 -2.26 13.56 8.78
N PRO A 5 -3.19 13.52 9.75
CA PRO A 5 -3.13 14.38 10.94
C PRO A 5 -1.91 14.14 11.85
N SER A 6 -1.28 12.97 11.72
CA SER A 6 -0.12 12.55 12.51
C SER A 6 1.20 12.61 11.73
N SER A 7 1.18 13.06 10.48
CA SER A 7 2.37 13.15 9.62
C SER A 7 2.85 14.59 9.47
N SER A 8 4.16 14.81 9.61
CA SER A 8 4.78 16.13 9.39
C SER A 8 5.13 16.42 7.92
N ALA A 9 5.03 15.42 7.03
CA ALA A 9 5.37 15.57 5.62
C ALA A 9 4.25 15.05 4.70
N THR A 10 4.15 15.63 3.50
CA THR A 10 3.31 15.05 2.43
C THR A 10 3.82 13.64 2.07
N PRO A 11 3.01 12.82 1.39
CA PRO A 11 3.46 11.53 0.86
C PRO A 11 4.78 11.62 0.09
N TYR A 12 5.65 10.63 0.29
CA TYR A 12 6.91 10.44 -0.45
C TYR A 12 6.72 9.72 -1.77
N ILE A 13 5.52 9.17 -2.01
CA ILE A 13 5.07 8.59 -3.28
C ILE A 13 3.98 9.49 -3.85
N VAL A 14 4.03 9.71 -5.16
CA VAL A 14 3.03 10.44 -5.94
C VAL A 14 2.30 9.47 -6.87
N ALA A 15 1.02 9.72 -7.10
CA ALA A 15 0.22 8.92 -8.02
C ALA A 15 0.64 9.14 -9.47
N SER A 16 0.67 8.06 -10.25
CA SER A 16 0.84 8.09 -11.71
C SER A 16 -0.51 7.97 -12.43
N GLU A 17 -1.58 7.63 -11.71
CA GLU A 17 -2.93 7.44 -12.23
C GLU A 17 -3.94 8.34 -11.48
N PRO A 18 -4.99 8.82 -12.17
CA PRO A 18 -5.95 9.78 -11.63
C PRO A 18 -6.79 9.23 -10.47
N ASN A 19 -7.08 7.93 -10.48
CA ASN A 19 -7.88 7.25 -9.46
C ASN A 19 -7.05 6.70 -8.30
N VAL A 20 -5.76 7.02 -8.23
CA VAL A 20 -4.87 6.59 -7.15
C VAL A 20 -4.56 7.78 -6.26
N ARG A 21 -4.67 7.58 -4.94
CA ARG A 21 -4.32 8.61 -3.95
C ARG A 21 -3.49 8.06 -2.81
N TYR A 22 -2.46 8.82 -2.44
CA TYR A 22 -1.63 8.54 -1.28
C TYR A 22 -1.92 9.52 -0.14
N THR A 23 -1.92 8.99 1.08
CA THR A 23 -2.01 9.76 2.33
C THR A 23 -0.88 9.35 3.27
N SER A 24 -0.11 10.30 3.78
CA SER A 24 0.94 10.02 4.75
C SER A 24 0.35 9.86 6.15
N ILE A 25 0.67 8.75 6.83
CA ILE A 25 0.15 8.42 8.16
C ILE A 25 1.12 8.89 9.23
N PHE A 26 2.41 8.54 9.10
CA PHE A 26 3.43 8.83 10.11
C PHE A 26 4.80 8.95 9.46
N THR A 27 5.47 10.10 9.60
CA THR A 27 6.82 10.31 9.08
C THR A 27 7.86 10.13 10.18
N VAL A 28 9.04 9.63 9.84
CA VAL A 28 10.10 9.40 10.82
C VAL A 28 10.42 10.66 11.62
N GLY A 29 10.44 10.50 12.95
CA GLY A 29 10.62 11.58 13.91
C GLY A 29 9.31 12.17 14.45
N ASP A 30 8.18 11.96 13.76
CA ASP A 30 6.87 12.28 14.31
C ASP A 30 6.60 11.46 15.57
N SER A 31 5.79 12.03 16.46
CA SER A 31 5.63 11.48 17.81
C SER A 31 4.19 11.34 18.25
N VAL A 32 3.94 10.33 19.07
CA VAL A 32 2.65 10.05 19.70
C VAL A 32 2.88 9.51 21.11
N ASN A 33 1.92 9.78 22.02
CA ASN A 33 1.92 9.38 23.43
C ASN A 33 3.31 9.53 24.13
N ASN A 34 3.48 8.91 25.29
CA ASN A 34 4.79 8.74 25.91
C ASN A 34 5.10 7.25 25.99
N LYS A 35 6.37 6.89 25.86
CA LYS A 35 6.83 5.52 26.09
C LYS A 35 6.41 5.07 27.50
N PRO A 36 5.94 3.82 27.65
CA PRO A 36 5.38 3.34 28.92
C PRO A 36 6.26 3.65 30.14
N GLY A 37 5.67 4.32 31.13
CA GLY A 37 6.36 4.67 32.39
C GLY A 37 7.41 5.79 32.28
N THR A 38 7.46 6.52 31.17
CA THR A 38 8.41 7.63 30.96
C THR A 38 7.71 8.94 30.56
N THR A 39 8.47 10.02 30.48
CA THR A 39 8.04 11.30 29.88
C THR A 39 8.60 11.50 28.47
N THR A 40 9.23 10.47 27.90
CA THR A 40 9.83 10.51 26.57
C THR A 40 8.76 10.12 25.55
N PRO A 41 8.52 10.92 24.51
CA PRO A 41 7.53 10.56 23.50
C PRO A 41 7.93 9.30 22.74
N TYR A 42 6.95 8.52 22.27
CA TYR A 42 7.21 7.52 21.25
C TYR A 42 7.41 8.24 19.91
N ARG A 43 8.39 7.83 19.10
CA ARG A 43 8.65 8.40 17.78
C ARG A 43 8.70 7.30 16.73
N PHE A 44 8.17 7.59 15.54
CA PHE A 44 8.36 6.71 14.40
C PHE A 44 9.84 6.68 14.00
N VAL A 45 10.40 5.50 13.81
CA VAL A 45 11.83 5.27 13.54
C VAL A 45 12.04 4.94 12.07
N GLY A 46 13.23 5.24 11.55
CA GLY A 46 13.60 5.02 10.15
C GLY A 46 13.69 3.56 9.76
N ILE A 47 13.89 3.40 8.45
CA ILE A 47 13.94 2.10 7.76
C ILE A 47 12.68 1.27 8.06
N PRO A 48 11.46 1.84 7.90
CA PRO A 48 10.24 1.05 7.99
C PRO A 48 10.19 0.04 6.84
N ASP A 49 9.63 -1.11 7.11
CA ASP A 49 9.59 -2.26 6.22
C ASP A 49 8.33 -3.08 6.57
N GLY A 50 8.27 -4.36 6.22
CA GLY A 50 7.29 -5.37 6.65
C GLY A 50 6.13 -4.89 7.52
N ILE A 51 4.93 -4.89 6.95
CA ILE A 51 3.71 -4.36 7.58
C ILE A 51 2.71 -5.48 7.86
N GLY A 52 1.98 -5.36 8.97
CA GLY A 52 0.79 -6.17 9.24
C GLY A 52 -0.32 -5.34 9.89
N ALA A 53 -1.60 -5.57 9.54
CA ALA A 53 -2.70 -4.81 10.14
C ALA A 53 -3.94 -5.66 10.46
N PHE A 54 -4.71 -5.22 11.46
CA PHE A 54 -6.04 -5.78 11.75
C PHE A 54 -6.98 -4.76 12.38
N ASP A 55 -8.28 -4.89 12.12
CA ASP A 55 -9.32 -4.07 12.73
C ASP A 55 -9.51 -4.41 14.21
N ASN A 56 -9.55 -3.39 15.07
CA ASN A 56 -9.82 -3.54 16.51
C ASN A 56 -11.33 -3.60 16.84
N GLY A 57 -12.21 -3.36 15.86
CA GLY A 57 -13.66 -3.40 16.01
C GLY A 57 -14.25 -2.22 16.79
N ASN A 58 -13.48 -1.15 16.97
CA ASN A 58 -13.84 0.02 17.79
C ASN A 58 -13.59 1.36 17.07
N GLY A 59 -13.48 1.34 15.74
CA GLY A 59 -13.14 2.51 14.92
C GLY A 59 -11.64 2.77 14.76
N THR A 60 -10.79 1.92 15.35
CA THR A 60 -9.34 1.93 15.16
C THR A 60 -8.87 0.63 14.52
N MET A 61 -7.70 0.67 13.87
CA MET A 61 -6.94 -0.51 13.47
C MET A 61 -5.61 -0.56 14.21
N THR A 62 -5.07 -1.76 14.39
CA THR A 62 -3.69 -1.95 14.80
C THR A 62 -2.83 -2.14 13.56
N VAL A 63 -1.72 -1.41 13.46
CA VAL A 63 -0.71 -1.56 12.40
C VAL A 63 0.62 -1.94 13.06
N LEU A 64 1.28 -2.95 12.52
CA LEU A 64 2.59 -3.43 12.89
C LEU A 64 3.56 -3.04 11.77
N VAL A 65 4.72 -2.51 12.13
CA VAL A 65 5.72 -2.05 11.15
C VAL A 65 7.09 -2.51 11.61
N ASN A 66 7.79 -3.26 10.77
CA ASN A 66 9.19 -3.61 11.00
C ASN A 66 10.06 -2.37 10.89
N HIS A 67 11.19 -2.41 11.58
CA HIS A 67 12.25 -1.44 11.39
C HIS A 67 13.52 -2.21 11.11
N GLU A 68 14.01 -2.13 9.87
CA GLU A 68 15.05 -2.99 9.29
C GLU A 68 16.47 -2.62 9.75
N LEU A 69 16.60 -2.12 10.98
CA LEU A 69 17.84 -1.60 11.53
C LEU A 69 18.89 -2.70 11.74
N GLY A 70 20.15 -2.39 11.45
CA GLY A 70 21.27 -3.25 11.83
C GLY A 70 21.41 -3.44 13.36
N ALA A 71 21.95 -4.58 13.80
CA ALA A 71 21.97 -5.04 15.20
C ALA A 71 22.45 -4.02 16.27
N SER A 72 23.34 -3.10 15.88
CA SER A 72 23.97 -2.11 16.75
C SER A 72 23.41 -0.69 16.57
N ALA A 73 22.48 -0.50 15.64
CA ALA A 73 21.91 0.78 15.31
C ALA A 73 20.86 1.21 16.34
N GLY A 74 20.61 2.52 16.39
CA GLY A 74 19.57 3.10 17.23
C GLY A 74 19.89 3.06 18.73
N VAL A 75 18.87 2.77 19.52
CA VAL A 75 18.93 2.72 20.98
C VAL A 75 18.26 1.45 21.48
N ALA A 76 18.49 1.11 22.75
CA ALA A 76 17.83 -0.04 23.35
C ALA A 76 16.29 0.12 23.30
N ARG A 77 15.60 -0.91 22.82
CA ARG A 77 14.14 -1.02 22.73
C ARG A 77 13.56 -1.75 23.94
N ALA A 78 12.24 -1.95 23.98
CA ALA A 78 11.55 -2.56 25.12
C ALA A 78 12.04 -3.98 25.47
N HIS A 79 12.48 -4.76 24.47
CA HIS A 79 13.09 -6.08 24.68
C HIS A 79 14.54 -6.03 25.23
N GLY A 80 15.10 -4.83 25.41
CA GLY A 80 16.41 -4.59 26.03
C GLY A 80 17.61 -4.67 25.09
N GLY A 81 17.40 -4.88 23.79
CA GLY A 81 18.43 -4.87 22.73
C GLY A 81 18.35 -3.65 21.83
N THR A 82 19.42 -3.39 21.07
CA THR A 82 19.46 -2.40 19.98
C THR A 82 19.11 -3.05 18.64
N GLY A 83 19.03 -2.26 17.57
CA GLY A 83 18.75 -2.74 16.23
C GLY A 83 17.27 -2.87 15.93
N ALA A 84 16.93 -3.87 15.11
CA ALA A 84 15.59 -4.04 14.56
C ALA A 84 14.53 -4.29 15.64
N PHE A 85 13.31 -3.88 15.37
CA PHE A 85 12.16 -4.07 16.24
C PHE A 85 10.87 -3.86 15.44
N VAL A 86 9.73 -4.15 16.08
CA VAL A 86 8.41 -3.96 15.46
C VAL A 86 7.66 -2.87 16.23
N SER A 87 7.27 -1.80 15.55
CA SER A 87 6.32 -0.81 16.06
C SER A 87 4.91 -1.40 16.07
N LYS A 88 4.15 -1.15 17.13
CA LYS A 88 2.71 -1.40 17.21
C LYS A 88 1.99 -0.07 17.34
N LEU A 89 1.27 0.32 16.28
CA LEU A 89 0.53 1.57 16.16
C LEU A 89 -0.97 1.31 16.28
N ILE A 90 -1.69 2.21 16.95
CA ILE A 90 -3.15 2.27 16.95
C ILE A 90 -3.56 3.47 16.10
N VAL A 91 -4.24 3.21 14.99
CA VAL A 91 -4.60 4.23 13.98
C VAL A 91 -6.11 4.37 13.91
N ASN A 92 -6.62 5.59 13.98
CA ASN A 92 -8.03 5.89 13.78
C ASN A 92 -8.40 5.69 12.31
N LYS A 93 -9.41 4.86 12.02
CA LYS A 93 -9.78 4.52 10.64
C LYS A 93 -10.41 5.70 9.89
N ALA A 94 -11.06 6.61 10.61
CA ALA A 94 -11.82 7.71 10.02
C ALA A 94 -10.93 8.82 9.43
N ASP A 95 -9.75 9.05 10.00
CA ASP A 95 -8.87 10.17 9.60
C ASP A 95 -7.38 9.79 9.52
N LEU A 96 -7.05 8.52 9.76
CA LEU A 96 -5.70 7.97 9.77
C LEU A 96 -4.76 8.60 10.82
N SER A 97 -5.30 9.27 11.84
CA SER A 97 -4.48 9.75 12.96
C SER A 97 -3.97 8.59 13.82
N VAL A 98 -2.68 8.65 14.19
CA VAL A 98 -2.06 7.70 15.12
C VAL A 98 -2.42 8.11 16.55
N ALA A 99 -3.18 7.26 17.23
CA ALA A 99 -3.69 7.50 18.58
C ALA A 99 -2.73 7.02 19.68
N ASP A 100 -2.00 5.94 19.43
CA ASP A 100 -1.07 5.33 20.39
C ASP A 100 0.00 4.53 19.65
N ALA A 101 1.20 4.42 20.24
CA ALA A 101 2.29 3.61 19.73
C ALA A 101 3.15 3.00 20.84
N SER A 102 3.67 1.80 20.56
CA SER A 102 4.55 1.05 21.46
C SER A 102 5.45 0.07 20.71
N ASP A 103 6.53 -0.40 21.34
CA ASP A 103 7.29 -1.55 20.83
C ASP A 103 6.43 -2.82 21.00
N LEU A 104 6.25 -3.61 19.95
CA LEU A 104 5.56 -4.90 20.07
C LEU A 104 6.40 -5.87 20.91
N ILE A 105 7.70 -5.94 20.66
CA ILE A 105 8.61 -6.91 21.28
C ILE A 105 9.00 -6.45 22.69
N GLN A 106 8.48 -7.15 23.70
CA GLN A 106 8.77 -6.94 25.12
C GLN A 106 9.72 -8.00 25.68
N THR A 107 9.62 -9.23 25.19
CA THR A 107 10.47 -10.36 25.59
C THR A 107 10.87 -11.16 24.37
N LEU A 108 12.16 -11.47 24.23
CA LEU A 108 12.67 -12.31 23.15
C LEU A 108 13.09 -13.69 23.67
N LYS A 109 12.62 -14.74 22.99
CA LYS A 109 12.93 -16.15 23.25
C LYS A 109 13.68 -16.71 22.05
N VAL A 110 14.91 -17.17 22.26
CA VAL A 110 15.79 -17.70 21.22
C VAL A 110 16.04 -19.19 21.43
N TRP A 111 16.29 -19.91 20.35
CA TRP A 111 16.56 -21.34 20.41
C TRP A 111 18.00 -21.58 20.87
N ASN A 112 18.16 -22.42 21.89
CA ASN A 112 19.48 -22.81 22.37
C ASN A 112 19.82 -24.22 21.88
N VAL A 113 20.64 -24.31 20.84
CA VAL A 113 21.10 -25.57 20.23
C VAL A 113 21.72 -26.53 21.25
N GLY A 114 22.48 -26.01 22.22
CA GLY A 114 23.17 -26.84 23.22
C GLY A 114 22.25 -27.53 24.23
N THR A 115 21.04 -26.99 24.45
CA THR A 115 20.05 -27.54 25.38
C THR A 115 18.78 -28.03 24.68
N SER A 116 18.66 -27.78 23.37
CA SER A 116 17.46 -28.03 22.57
C SER A 116 16.20 -27.46 23.23
N SER A 117 16.28 -26.19 23.65
CA SER A 117 15.19 -25.51 24.33
C SER A 117 15.22 -23.99 24.10
N TYR A 118 14.07 -23.35 24.26
CA TYR A 118 13.97 -21.89 24.25
C TYR A 118 14.51 -21.27 25.54
N VAL A 119 15.33 -20.24 25.39
CA VAL A 119 15.83 -19.42 26.50
C VAL A 119 15.45 -17.95 26.28
N THR A 120 15.24 -17.21 27.37
CA THR A 120 15.12 -15.75 27.25
C THR A 120 16.46 -15.19 26.78
N ALA A 121 16.42 -14.41 25.69
CA ALA A 121 17.58 -13.73 25.18
C ALA A 121 18.11 -12.72 26.21
N THR A 122 19.43 -12.60 26.31
CA THR A 122 20.13 -11.64 27.18
C THR A 122 21.41 -11.17 26.51
N GLY A 123 21.89 -9.98 26.87
CA GLY A 123 23.09 -9.41 26.27
C GLY A 123 22.91 -9.21 24.76
N SER A 124 23.91 -9.60 23.97
CA SER A 124 23.87 -9.43 22.50
C SER A 124 22.80 -10.29 21.81
N LEU A 125 22.29 -11.34 22.46
CA LEU A 125 21.18 -12.13 21.89
C LEU A 125 19.87 -11.36 21.82
N ASN A 126 19.75 -10.25 22.56
CA ASN A 126 18.60 -9.34 22.47
C ASN A 126 18.66 -8.43 21.24
N ASN A 127 19.83 -8.30 20.60
CA ASN A 127 19.92 -7.45 19.43
C ASN A 127 19.34 -8.22 18.23
N LEU A 128 18.28 -7.68 17.66
CA LEU A 128 17.72 -8.11 16.39
C LEU A 128 18.31 -7.25 15.28
N ALA A 129 18.42 -7.80 14.09
CA ALA A 129 19.07 -7.13 12.98
C ALA A 129 18.32 -7.37 11.68
N ARG A 130 18.08 -6.28 10.95
CA ARG A 130 17.46 -6.29 9.63
C ARG A 130 16.18 -7.12 9.55
N LEU A 131 15.19 -6.80 10.40
CA LEU A 131 13.85 -7.36 10.21
C LEU A 131 13.28 -6.73 8.94
N CYS A 132 13.34 -7.46 7.82
CA CYS A 132 12.89 -7.01 6.50
C CYS A 132 11.36 -7.04 6.41
N SER A 133 10.79 -7.74 5.45
CA SER A 133 9.36 -7.87 5.33
C SER A 133 8.68 -8.64 6.48
N GLY A 134 7.35 -8.77 6.44
CA GLY A 134 6.61 -9.47 7.47
C GLY A 134 5.18 -9.86 7.10
N ASP A 135 4.62 -10.75 7.93
CA ASP A 135 3.33 -11.40 7.70
C ASP A 135 2.47 -11.39 8.96
N LEU A 136 1.33 -10.70 8.90
CA LEU A 136 0.25 -10.88 9.88
C LEU A 136 -0.84 -11.76 9.27
N ALA A 137 -0.59 -13.06 9.23
CA ALA A 137 -1.56 -14.00 8.67
C ALA A 137 -2.90 -13.96 9.40
N GLU A 138 -3.95 -14.31 8.64
CA GLU A 138 -5.28 -14.54 9.19
C GLU A 138 -5.24 -15.62 10.29
N PRO A 139 -6.08 -15.53 11.34
CA PRO A 139 -6.06 -16.49 12.45
C PRO A 139 -6.22 -17.95 12.01
N SER A 140 -6.85 -18.22 10.87
CA SER A 140 -6.99 -19.57 10.31
C SER A 140 -5.66 -20.23 9.92
N ALA A 141 -4.61 -19.43 9.67
CA ALA A 141 -3.27 -19.94 9.42
C ALA A 141 -2.73 -20.71 10.64
N PHE A 142 -3.12 -20.31 11.86
CA PHE A 142 -2.64 -20.89 13.12
C PHE A 142 -3.73 -21.55 13.96
N TYR A 143 -5.01 -21.46 13.57
CA TYR A 143 -6.15 -22.11 14.23
C TYR A 143 -7.07 -22.87 13.26
N ASN A 144 -7.38 -24.12 13.60
CA ASN A 144 -8.40 -24.90 12.91
C ASN A 144 -9.69 -24.93 13.73
N ALA A 145 -10.67 -24.12 13.32
CA ALA A 145 -11.97 -24.07 14.00
C ALA A 145 -12.75 -25.40 13.96
N ALA A 146 -12.51 -26.27 12.96
CA ALA A 146 -13.20 -27.55 12.84
C ALA A 146 -12.71 -28.59 13.85
N THR A 147 -11.42 -28.56 14.21
CA THR A 147 -10.82 -29.51 15.16
C THR A 147 -10.56 -28.90 16.54
N GLY A 148 -10.59 -27.57 16.65
CA GLY A 148 -10.24 -26.83 17.86
C GLY A 148 -8.74 -26.78 18.16
N LYS A 149 -7.89 -27.26 17.25
CA LYS A 149 -6.43 -27.23 17.40
C LYS A 149 -5.85 -25.90 16.90
N GLY A 150 -4.74 -25.48 17.47
CA GLY A 150 -4.09 -24.23 17.12
C GLY A 150 -4.29 -23.12 18.16
N THR A 151 -3.89 -21.91 17.81
CA THR A 151 -4.07 -20.72 18.64
C THR A 151 -4.84 -19.64 17.89
N GLN A 152 -5.74 -18.97 18.61
CA GLN A 152 -6.45 -17.78 18.14
C GLN A 152 -5.65 -16.49 18.40
N ALA A 153 -4.50 -16.57 19.08
CA ALA A 153 -3.57 -15.46 19.17
C ALA A 153 -3.13 -15.06 17.77
N ARG A 154 -3.11 -13.76 17.50
CA ARG A 154 -2.52 -13.21 16.28
C ARG A 154 -1.01 -13.30 16.41
N ILE A 155 -0.37 -13.88 15.39
CA ILE A 155 1.08 -14.03 15.29
C ILE A 155 1.51 -13.23 14.08
N TYR A 156 2.46 -12.33 14.28
CA TYR A 156 3.14 -11.60 13.22
C TYR A 156 4.52 -12.24 13.00
N ILE A 157 4.88 -12.57 11.76
CA ILE A 157 6.14 -13.22 11.42
C ILE A 157 7.05 -12.23 10.70
N SER A 158 8.33 -12.19 11.05
CA SER A 158 9.35 -11.46 10.29
C SER A 158 10.70 -12.16 10.38
N GLY A 159 11.56 -11.98 9.38
CA GLY A 159 12.87 -12.61 9.25
C GLY A 159 14.02 -11.62 9.35
N GLU A 160 15.20 -12.07 9.78
CA GLU A 160 16.43 -11.28 9.71
C GLU A 160 17.13 -11.48 8.36
N GLU A 161 17.29 -10.41 7.62
CA GLU A 161 17.96 -10.34 6.32
C GLU A 161 19.46 -10.05 6.55
N THR A 162 20.14 -10.98 7.23
CA THR A 162 21.52 -10.79 7.76
C THR A 162 22.54 -11.76 7.16
N GLY A 163 22.30 -12.16 5.92
CA GLY A 163 23.05 -13.21 5.25
C GLY A 163 22.73 -14.59 5.83
N PRO A 164 23.65 -15.55 5.77
CA PRO A 164 23.31 -16.96 5.95
C PRO A 164 22.84 -17.33 7.36
N GLU A 165 23.00 -16.49 8.37
CA GLU A 165 22.62 -16.82 9.75
C GLU A 165 21.40 -16.03 10.25
N GLY A 166 20.66 -15.40 9.33
CA GLY A 166 19.40 -14.76 9.66
C GLY A 166 18.37 -15.75 10.19
N ARG A 167 17.49 -15.28 11.08
CA ARG A 167 16.51 -16.09 11.82
C ARG A 167 15.11 -15.56 11.55
N VAL A 168 14.10 -16.44 11.64
CA VAL A 168 12.69 -16.05 11.61
C VAL A 168 12.14 -15.93 13.02
N PHE A 169 11.23 -14.99 13.25
CA PHE A 169 10.56 -14.79 14.54
C PHE A 169 9.05 -14.81 14.41
N ALA A 170 8.39 -15.43 15.39
CA ALA A 170 6.96 -15.27 15.65
C ALA A 170 6.76 -14.26 16.78
N HIS A 171 6.10 -13.14 16.49
CA HIS A 171 5.74 -12.08 17.41
C HIS A 171 4.28 -12.24 17.85
N LEU A 172 4.04 -12.48 19.14
CA LEU A 172 2.70 -12.67 19.66
C LEU A 172 2.03 -11.30 19.84
N VAL A 173 0.99 -11.02 19.06
CA VAL A 173 0.34 -9.69 19.00
C VAL A 173 -0.83 -9.59 19.97
N THR A 174 -1.56 -10.69 20.13
CA THR A 174 -2.71 -10.85 21.04
C THR A 174 -2.56 -12.16 21.82
N GLY A 175 -3.51 -12.46 22.72
CA GLY A 175 -3.44 -13.65 23.57
C GLY A 175 -2.68 -13.40 24.88
N SER A 176 -2.49 -14.47 25.67
CA SER A 176 -1.86 -14.37 26.99
C SER A 176 -0.37 -14.04 26.93
N ASP A 177 0.28 -14.40 25.82
CA ASP A 177 1.73 -14.25 25.63
C ASP A 177 2.06 -13.01 24.78
N ALA A 178 1.09 -12.12 24.56
CA ALA A 178 1.26 -10.90 23.76
C ALA A 178 2.48 -10.08 24.22
N GLY A 179 3.30 -9.68 23.25
CA GLY A 179 4.58 -9.00 23.46
C GLY A 179 5.78 -9.94 23.64
N THR A 180 5.58 -11.26 23.64
CA THR A 180 6.67 -12.24 23.56
C THR A 180 6.94 -12.58 22.09
N SER A 181 8.22 -12.67 21.73
CA SER A 181 8.68 -13.08 20.40
C SER A 181 9.52 -14.34 20.52
N TYR A 182 9.35 -15.27 19.59
CA TYR A 182 10.05 -16.56 19.57
C TYR A 182 10.77 -16.76 18.26
N GLU A 183 12.05 -17.11 18.31
CA GLU A 183 12.78 -17.63 17.16
C GLU A 183 12.11 -18.90 16.63
N LEU A 184 11.91 -19.01 15.33
CA LEU A 184 11.32 -20.18 14.68
C LEU A 184 12.42 -21.05 14.06
N ALA A 185 13.29 -21.62 14.89
CA ALA A 185 14.48 -22.36 14.45
C ALA A 185 14.22 -23.48 13.42
N ARG A 186 13.00 -24.04 13.36
CA ARG A 186 12.63 -25.06 12.37
C ARG A 186 12.39 -24.54 10.95
N LEU A 187 12.35 -23.22 10.76
CA LEU A 187 12.37 -22.61 9.44
C LEU A 187 13.80 -22.53 8.89
N GLY A 188 14.82 -22.83 9.71
CA GLY A 188 16.23 -22.76 9.32
C GLY A 188 16.82 -21.36 9.48
N ASN A 189 18.05 -21.21 9.00
CA ASN A 189 18.77 -19.95 8.98
C ASN A 189 19.16 -19.60 7.54
N THR A 190 18.89 -18.36 7.11
CA THR A 190 19.18 -17.84 5.76
C THR A 190 19.05 -16.31 5.74
N SER A 191 19.27 -15.62 4.61
CA SER A 191 18.94 -14.19 4.49
C SER A 191 17.45 -14.07 4.26
N PHE A 192 16.63 -14.08 5.31
CA PHE A 192 15.18 -14.13 5.14
C PHE A 192 14.66 -12.78 4.69
N GLU A 193 14.05 -12.76 3.50
CA GLU A 193 13.24 -11.62 3.07
C GLU A 193 11.90 -11.65 3.81
N ASN A 194 11.07 -12.65 3.49
CA ASN A 194 9.81 -12.83 4.20
C ASN A 194 9.48 -14.30 4.51
N SER A 195 8.43 -14.48 5.31
CA SER A 195 7.93 -15.80 5.72
C SER A 195 6.43 -15.74 5.96
N VAL A 196 5.66 -16.23 4.99
CA VAL A 196 4.21 -16.05 4.93
C VAL A 196 3.43 -17.33 5.21
N ALA A 197 2.54 -17.30 6.19
CA ALA A 197 1.73 -18.43 6.59
C ALA A 197 0.44 -18.52 5.75
N SER A 198 0.16 -19.72 5.22
CA SER A 198 -1.07 -19.94 4.46
C SER A 198 -2.28 -19.87 5.39
N ALA A 199 -3.21 -18.98 5.07
CA ALA A 199 -4.51 -18.88 5.75
C ALA A 199 -5.42 -20.09 5.47
N PHE A 200 -5.08 -20.92 4.47
CA PHE A 200 -5.94 -22.00 4.00
C PHE A 200 -5.75 -23.28 4.80
N GLY A 201 -6.86 -23.65 5.42
CA GLY A 201 -6.85 -24.36 6.69
C GLY A 201 -6.72 -25.87 6.63
N GLY A 202 -6.49 -26.38 7.83
CA GLY A 202 -6.37 -27.77 8.20
C GLY A 202 -5.64 -27.87 9.53
N ASP A 203 -5.35 -29.09 9.98
CA ASP A 203 -4.46 -29.31 11.13
C ASP A 203 -2.99 -29.04 10.79
N LYS A 204 -2.68 -28.59 9.56
CA LYS A 204 -1.33 -28.24 9.12
C LYS A 204 -1.08 -26.74 9.22
N THR A 205 0.16 -26.38 9.51
CA THR A 205 0.64 -25.00 9.43
C THR A 205 1.65 -24.97 8.32
N ILE A 206 1.44 -24.13 7.32
CA ILE A 206 2.21 -24.11 6.08
C ILE A 206 2.77 -22.70 5.95
N ILE A 207 4.09 -22.59 5.86
CA ILE A 207 4.78 -21.31 5.68
C ILE A 207 5.69 -21.42 4.47
N LEU A 208 5.64 -20.42 3.61
CA LEU A 208 6.65 -20.22 2.57
C LEU A 208 7.62 -19.15 3.03
N SER A 209 8.90 -19.35 2.75
CA SER A 209 9.97 -18.41 3.09
C SER A 209 10.89 -18.21 1.88
N THR A 210 11.38 -16.99 1.72
CA THR A 210 12.32 -16.61 0.67
C THR A 210 13.66 -16.23 1.28
N ASP A 211 14.72 -16.62 0.59
CA ASP A 211 16.12 -16.34 0.94
C ASP A 211 16.69 -15.33 -0.04
N ASP A 212 16.81 -14.05 0.33
CA ASP A 212 17.43 -13.00 -0.48
C ASP A 212 18.97 -13.13 -0.50
N ALA A 213 19.46 -14.31 -0.80
CA ALA A 213 20.84 -14.53 -1.16
C ALA A 213 21.03 -14.36 -2.68
N THR A 214 22.28 -14.13 -3.07
CA THR A 214 22.68 -14.07 -4.48
C THR A 214 23.59 -15.26 -4.83
N PRO A 215 23.03 -16.38 -5.37
CA PRO A 215 21.61 -16.70 -5.46
C PRO A 215 21.04 -17.24 -4.12
N GLY A 216 19.71 -17.36 -4.03
CA GLY A 216 19.00 -17.88 -2.87
C GLY A 216 17.83 -18.78 -3.27
N GLN A 217 17.10 -19.32 -2.29
CA GLN A 217 16.06 -20.32 -2.55
C GLN A 217 14.68 -19.96 -1.97
N VAL A 218 13.67 -20.77 -2.35
CA VAL A 218 12.33 -20.72 -1.76
C VAL A 218 12.09 -21.99 -0.95
N TYR A 219 11.73 -21.83 0.31
CA TYR A 219 11.53 -22.90 1.27
C TYR A 219 10.07 -23.04 1.68
N LEU A 220 9.66 -24.26 2.01
CA LEU A 220 8.35 -24.59 2.57
C LEU A 220 8.53 -25.24 3.93
N TYR A 221 7.88 -24.71 4.95
CA TYR A 221 7.72 -25.33 6.25
C TYR A 221 6.33 -25.97 6.39
N VAL A 222 6.27 -27.19 6.91
CA VAL A 222 5.00 -27.90 7.20
C VAL A 222 4.98 -28.40 8.64
N GLY A 223 4.26 -27.67 9.50
CA GLY A 223 3.95 -27.99 10.89
C GLY A 223 2.60 -28.69 11.06
N THR A 224 2.29 -29.11 12.29
CA THR A 224 0.98 -29.66 12.66
C THR A 224 0.45 -28.96 13.90
N LYS A 225 -0.71 -28.31 13.79
CA LYS A 225 -1.41 -27.64 14.88
C LYS A 225 -1.74 -28.63 16.00
N THR A 226 -1.64 -28.17 17.24
CA THR A 226 -1.95 -28.95 18.44
C THR A 226 -2.82 -28.14 19.40
N ASP A 227 -3.36 -28.78 20.44
CA ASP A 227 -4.17 -28.16 21.49
C ASP A 227 -3.39 -27.94 22.80
N ASN A 228 -2.07 -28.17 22.79
CA ASN A 228 -1.22 -28.17 23.98
C ASN A 228 0.02 -27.28 23.81
N GLY A 229 0.49 -26.72 24.92
CA GLY A 229 1.69 -25.86 24.95
C GLY A 229 1.40 -24.37 24.82
N SER A 230 2.46 -23.61 24.57
CA SER A 230 2.47 -22.19 24.21
C SER A 230 1.76 -21.92 22.89
N ASP A 231 1.50 -20.65 22.59
CA ASP A 231 0.81 -20.28 21.35
C ASP A 231 1.57 -20.74 20.08
N ILE A 232 2.91 -20.70 20.07
CA ILE A 232 3.70 -21.20 18.93
C ILE A 232 3.68 -22.74 18.79
N GLU A 233 3.57 -23.47 19.92
CA GLU A 233 3.48 -24.94 19.92
C GLU A 233 2.08 -25.39 19.44
N LYS A 234 1.04 -24.70 19.90
CA LYS A 234 -0.33 -24.89 19.41
C LYS A 234 -0.42 -24.58 17.93
N ALA A 235 0.16 -23.46 17.49
CA ALA A 235 0.26 -23.07 16.09
C ALA A 235 1.06 -24.05 15.23
N GLY A 236 1.71 -25.06 15.82
CA GLY A 236 2.48 -26.06 15.07
C GLY A 236 3.79 -25.53 14.51
N LEU A 237 4.30 -24.41 15.02
CA LEU A 237 5.53 -23.76 14.53
C LEU A 237 6.80 -24.44 15.05
N THR A 238 6.69 -25.31 16.05
CA THR A 238 7.82 -25.98 16.70
C THR A 238 7.91 -27.48 16.42
N ASN A 239 7.08 -28.03 15.53
CA ASN A 239 6.99 -29.49 15.32
C ASN A 239 7.07 -29.93 13.86
N GLY A 240 7.23 -29.00 12.92
CA GLY A 240 7.23 -29.28 11.49
C GLY A 240 8.57 -29.70 10.89
N GLN A 241 8.55 -29.81 9.56
CA GLN A 241 9.68 -30.11 8.70
C GLN A 241 9.88 -29.00 7.67
N LEU A 242 11.15 -28.75 7.32
CA LEU A 242 11.52 -27.86 6.24
C LEU A 242 11.74 -28.63 4.93
N TYR A 243 11.36 -28.01 3.82
CA TYR A 243 11.54 -28.48 2.46
C TYR A 243 12.07 -27.34 1.57
N GLY A 244 12.87 -27.67 0.56
CA GLY A 244 13.23 -26.74 -0.51
C GLY A 244 12.45 -27.02 -1.79
N ILE A 245 12.08 -25.97 -2.53
CA ILE A 245 11.36 -26.09 -3.81
C ILE A 245 12.33 -26.47 -4.93
N LYS A 246 12.04 -27.58 -5.62
CA LYS A 246 12.77 -28.04 -6.80
C LYS A 246 11.90 -27.89 -8.04
N ALA A 247 12.04 -26.76 -8.71
CA ALA A 247 11.33 -26.39 -9.93
C ALA A 247 12.03 -26.95 -11.17
N ALA A 248 11.30 -27.71 -11.98
CA ALA A 248 11.83 -28.38 -13.15
C ALA A 248 12.32 -27.38 -14.20
N GLY A 249 13.63 -27.38 -14.44
CA GLY A 249 14.27 -26.50 -15.43
C GLY A 249 14.78 -25.17 -14.86
N ILE A 250 14.57 -24.91 -13.56
CA ILE A 250 15.30 -23.86 -12.84
C ILE A 250 16.59 -24.48 -12.26
N GLY A 251 17.70 -23.77 -12.43
CA GLY A 251 19.04 -24.22 -12.03
C GLY A 251 19.26 -24.24 -10.52
N PHE A 252 20.44 -24.71 -10.13
CA PHE A 252 20.98 -24.74 -8.77
C PHE A 252 22.50 -24.61 -8.87
N ASN A 253 23.18 -24.20 -7.79
CA ASN A 253 24.61 -23.89 -7.74
C ASN A 253 25.05 -22.93 -8.86
N ALA A 254 24.27 -21.88 -9.08
CA ALA A 254 24.49 -20.91 -10.11
C ALA A 254 25.56 -19.91 -9.70
N THR A 255 26.46 -19.62 -10.63
CA THR A 255 27.57 -18.67 -10.42
C THR A 255 27.30 -17.31 -11.06
N SER A 256 26.13 -17.11 -11.67
CA SER A 256 25.76 -15.84 -12.33
C SER A 256 24.25 -15.74 -12.56
N GLU A 257 23.74 -14.51 -12.59
CA GLU A 257 22.35 -14.20 -12.89
C GLU A 257 21.93 -14.81 -14.23
N ALA A 258 22.77 -14.68 -15.26
CA ALA A 258 22.51 -15.21 -16.59
C ALA A 258 22.32 -16.74 -16.61
N ALA A 259 22.92 -17.48 -15.67
CA ALA A 259 22.76 -18.92 -15.57
C ALA A 259 21.38 -19.33 -15.05
N LEU A 260 20.71 -18.47 -14.26
CA LEU A 260 19.36 -18.69 -13.76
C LEU A 260 18.30 -18.01 -14.64
N ASN A 261 18.61 -16.84 -15.20
CA ASN A 261 17.66 -15.99 -15.92
C ASN A 261 17.67 -16.14 -17.46
N GLY A 262 18.76 -16.63 -18.06
CA GLY A 262 18.98 -16.60 -19.52
C GLY A 262 18.38 -17.77 -20.33
N ALA A 263 17.66 -18.69 -19.69
CA ALA A 263 17.00 -19.82 -20.34
C ALA A 263 15.88 -20.43 -19.47
N THR A 264 15.35 -19.67 -18.50
CA THR A 264 14.36 -20.18 -17.54
C THR A 264 13.09 -20.60 -18.30
N PRO A 265 12.56 -21.81 -18.09
CA PRO A 265 11.26 -22.17 -18.62
C PRO A 265 10.21 -21.19 -18.09
N THR A 266 9.27 -20.77 -18.94
CA THR A 266 8.14 -19.91 -18.55
C THR A 266 7.13 -20.65 -17.67
N SER A 267 7.20 -21.98 -17.60
CA SER A 267 6.43 -22.81 -16.68
C SER A 267 7.06 -24.19 -16.52
N GLY A 268 6.68 -24.89 -15.45
CA GLY A 268 7.11 -26.27 -15.20
C GLY A 268 6.45 -26.88 -13.97
N ALA A 269 6.76 -28.15 -13.69
CA ALA A 269 6.37 -28.78 -12.43
C ALA A 269 7.40 -28.45 -11.33
N PHE A 270 7.00 -28.45 -10.07
CA PHE A 270 7.94 -28.46 -8.95
C PHE A 270 7.67 -29.63 -8.01
N THR A 271 8.74 -30.12 -7.38
CA THR A 271 8.72 -31.12 -6.31
C THR A 271 9.38 -30.53 -5.06
N LEU A 272 9.25 -31.22 -3.93
CA LEU A 272 9.89 -30.78 -2.68
C LEU A 272 11.06 -31.68 -2.29
N ALA A 273 12.17 -31.06 -1.91
CA ALA A 273 13.29 -31.74 -1.26
C ALA A 273 13.15 -31.64 0.26
N ALA A 274 13.02 -32.76 0.96
CA ALA A 274 12.83 -32.76 2.41
C ALA A 274 14.17 -32.65 3.17
N PHE A 275 14.27 -31.69 4.08
CA PHE A 275 15.39 -31.55 5.02
C PHE A 275 15.04 -32.08 6.42
N GLY A 276 13.75 -32.12 6.75
CA GLY A 276 13.27 -32.59 8.05
C GLY A 276 13.41 -31.51 9.13
N ASN A 277 13.89 -31.89 10.31
CA ASN A 277 14.10 -30.96 11.42
C ASN A 277 15.46 -30.27 11.30
N VAL A 278 15.44 -28.96 11.05
CA VAL A 278 16.64 -28.14 10.82
C VAL A 278 17.01 -27.23 12.00
N GLU A 279 16.34 -27.34 13.15
CA GLU A 279 16.49 -26.40 14.29
C GLU A 279 17.91 -26.29 14.89
N ASN A 280 18.83 -27.15 14.47
CA ASN A 280 20.24 -27.11 14.90
C ASN A 280 21.22 -27.01 13.72
N MET A 281 20.73 -26.71 12.51
CA MET A 281 21.57 -26.46 11.34
C MET A 281 21.97 -24.99 11.31
N THR A 282 23.22 -24.71 10.97
CA THR A 282 23.63 -23.35 10.55
C THR A 282 23.15 -23.11 9.12
N GLY A 283 23.05 -21.86 8.68
CA GLY A 283 22.60 -21.62 7.30
C GLY A 283 23.56 -22.17 6.25
N ALA A 284 24.87 -22.13 6.52
CA ALA A 284 25.85 -22.80 5.65
C ALA A 284 25.61 -24.33 5.51
N GLN A 285 25.06 -24.98 6.56
CA GLN A 285 24.70 -26.39 6.51
C GLN A 285 23.39 -26.61 5.74
N LEU A 286 22.43 -25.70 5.88
CA LEU A 286 21.19 -25.72 5.11
C LEU A 286 21.49 -25.52 3.61
N GLU A 287 22.31 -24.53 3.27
CA GLU A 287 22.77 -24.27 1.90
C GLU A 287 23.42 -25.50 1.27
N THR A 288 24.36 -26.13 1.99
CA THR A 288 25.00 -27.38 1.54
C THR A 288 23.98 -28.50 1.30
N ALA A 289 22.93 -28.58 2.13
CA ALA A 289 21.86 -29.56 1.98
C ALA A 289 20.97 -29.24 0.77
N SER A 290 20.65 -27.97 0.53
CA SER A 290 19.92 -27.46 -0.63
C SER A 290 20.65 -27.80 -1.93
N ASP A 291 21.94 -27.49 -2.01
CA ASP A 291 22.85 -27.86 -3.10
C ASP A 291 22.83 -29.37 -3.38
N THR A 292 22.98 -30.17 -2.32
CA THR A 292 23.01 -31.64 -2.42
C THR A 292 21.69 -32.21 -2.93
N ALA A 293 20.57 -31.60 -2.52
CA ALA A 293 19.24 -31.99 -2.96
C ALA A 293 18.83 -31.39 -4.33
N GLN A 294 19.65 -30.49 -4.86
CA GLN A 294 19.40 -29.72 -6.08
C GLN A 294 18.10 -28.90 -5.97
N VAL A 295 17.95 -28.21 -4.86
CA VAL A 295 16.89 -27.19 -4.69
C VAL A 295 17.13 -26.07 -5.69
N SER A 296 16.05 -25.54 -6.25
CA SER A 296 16.15 -24.49 -7.26
C SER A 296 16.60 -23.18 -6.63
N GLU A 297 17.50 -22.51 -7.34
CA GLU A 297 17.99 -21.19 -6.98
C GLU A 297 17.33 -20.11 -7.83
N PHE A 298 17.17 -18.95 -7.21
CA PHE A 298 16.63 -17.74 -7.77
C PHE A 298 17.62 -16.61 -7.49
N TRP A 299 17.66 -15.61 -8.36
CA TRP A 299 18.56 -14.49 -8.15
C TRP A 299 17.86 -13.46 -7.28
N ARG A 300 18.09 -13.56 -5.97
CA ARG A 300 17.47 -12.69 -4.96
C ARG A 300 15.94 -12.81 -4.95
N PRO A 301 15.38 -13.96 -4.53
CA PRO A 301 13.94 -14.08 -4.30
C PRO A 301 13.55 -13.19 -3.12
N GLU A 302 12.62 -12.28 -3.37
CA GLU A 302 12.17 -11.30 -2.39
C GLU A 302 10.82 -11.72 -1.79
N ASP A 303 9.84 -10.82 -1.63
CA ASP A 303 8.59 -11.16 -0.99
C ASP A 303 7.82 -12.27 -1.75
N ILE A 304 7.21 -13.15 -0.96
CA ILE A 304 6.18 -14.09 -1.38
C ILE A 304 4.84 -13.78 -0.70
N ALA A 305 3.72 -14.01 -1.38
CA ALA A 305 2.37 -13.84 -0.83
C ALA A 305 1.43 -14.97 -1.29
N TRP A 306 0.53 -15.40 -0.40
CA TRP A 306 -0.52 -16.37 -0.73
C TRP A 306 -1.71 -15.67 -1.41
N ASP A 307 -2.33 -16.35 -2.37
CA ASP A 307 -3.60 -15.91 -2.95
C ASP A 307 -4.73 -16.06 -1.92
N PRO A 308 -5.36 -14.96 -1.46
CA PRO A 308 -6.41 -14.99 -0.45
C PRO A 308 -7.73 -15.62 -0.94
N THR A 309 -7.86 -15.91 -2.23
CA THR A 309 -9.01 -16.56 -2.86
C THR A 309 -8.77 -18.03 -3.19
N ASN A 310 -7.50 -18.46 -3.26
CA ASN A 310 -7.11 -19.81 -3.63
C ASN A 310 -5.87 -20.29 -2.86
N GLY A 311 -6.10 -21.07 -1.81
CA GLY A 311 -5.02 -21.59 -0.96
C GLY A 311 -3.98 -22.49 -1.62
N ASN A 312 -4.20 -22.94 -2.84
CA ASN A 312 -3.18 -23.66 -3.60
C ASN A 312 -2.18 -22.73 -4.29
N VAL A 313 -2.39 -21.41 -4.28
CA VAL A 313 -1.63 -20.47 -5.10
C VAL A 313 -0.85 -19.50 -4.23
N ALA A 314 0.42 -19.29 -4.60
CA ALA A 314 1.28 -18.26 -4.04
C ALA A 314 2.06 -17.57 -5.16
N TYR A 315 2.50 -16.34 -4.92
CA TYR A 315 3.23 -15.52 -5.86
C TYR A 315 4.48 -14.95 -5.18
N PHE A 316 5.61 -14.98 -5.86
CA PHE A 316 6.83 -14.34 -5.35
C PHE A 316 7.59 -13.64 -6.44
N VAL A 317 8.35 -12.63 -6.06
CA VAL A 317 9.19 -11.87 -6.97
C VAL A 317 10.67 -12.19 -6.80
N THR A 318 11.45 -11.83 -7.80
CA THR A 318 12.91 -11.79 -7.69
C THR A 318 13.38 -10.40 -8.11
N THR A 319 14.20 -9.75 -7.29
CA THR A 319 14.68 -8.38 -7.58
C THR A 319 15.71 -8.37 -8.72
N ALA A 320 16.53 -9.40 -8.84
CA ALA A 320 17.65 -9.46 -9.78
C ALA A 320 18.74 -8.39 -9.48
N SER A 321 19.48 -7.96 -10.51
CA SER A 321 20.32 -6.75 -10.45
C SER A 321 19.59 -5.56 -11.10
N PHE A 322 20.07 -4.33 -10.91
CA PHE A 322 19.45 -3.15 -11.56
C PHE A 322 19.38 -3.24 -13.09
N THR A 323 20.35 -3.92 -13.72
CA THR A 323 20.35 -4.20 -15.17
C THR A 323 19.78 -5.57 -15.52
N GLY A 324 19.42 -6.35 -14.50
CA GLY A 324 18.93 -7.71 -14.58
C GLY A 324 17.45 -7.79 -14.93
N LEU A 325 16.94 -9.02 -14.94
CA LEU A 325 15.54 -9.31 -15.22
C LEU A 325 14.81 -9.66 -13.93
N SER A 326 14.10 -8.68 -13.38
CA SER A 326 13.22 -8.86 -12.23
C SER A 326 11.92 -9.53 -12.66
N LYS A 327 11.50 -10.57 -11.94
CA LYS A 327 10.45 -11.50 -12.39
C LYS A 327 9.39 -11.69 -11.32
N LEU A 328 8.20 -12.07 -11.78
CA LEU A 328 7.10 -12.54 -10.94
C LEU A 328 6.82 -14.01 -11.25
N TYR A 329 6.86 -14.84 -10.22
CA TYR A 329 6.57 -16.26 -10.28
C TYR A 329 5.25 -16.56 -9.59
N LYS A 330 4.48 -17.47 -10.16
CA LYS A 330 3.30 -18.08 -9.55
C LYS A 330 3.59 -19.53 -9.24
N LEU A 331 3.34 -19.96 -8.01
CA LEU A 331 3.35 -21.35 -7.57
C LEU A 331 1.90 -21.83 -7.43
N THR A 332 1.60 -23.01 -7.96
CA THR A 332 0.32 -23.69 -7.78
C THR A 332 0.56 -25.09 -7.21
N PHE A 333 0.27 -25.27 -5.93
CA PHE A 333 0.30 -26.56 -5.24
C PHE A 333 -0.80 -27.47 -5.78
N THR A 334 -0.50 -28.76 -5.90
CA THR A 334 -1.47 -29.76 -6.34
C THR A 334 -2.63 -29.90 -5.34
N ASP A 335 -2.30 -29.90 -4.05
CA ASP A 335 -3.24 -29.94 -2.94
C ASP A 335 -2.58 -29.30 -1.71
N ILE A 336 -3.09 -28.18 -1.23
CA ILE A 336 -2.56 -27.50 -0.05
C ILE A 336 -2.74 -28.32 1.24
N ASN A 337 -3.64 -29.32 1.27
CA ASN A 337 -3.75 -30.23 2.42
C ASN A 337 -2.58 -31.22 2.49
N ASP A 338 -1.94 -31.49 1.35
CA ASP A 338 -0.69 -32.24 1.23
C ASP A 338 0.28 -31.47 0.31
N PRO A 339 0.86 -30.36 0.80
CA PRO A 339 1.71 -29.53 -0.03
C PRO A 339 2.98 -30.28 -0.47
N THR A 340 3.29 -31.42 0.15
CA THR A 340 4.42 -32.29 -0.21
C THR A 340 4.24 -33.01 -1.53
N ALA A 341 3.02 -33.03 -2.09
CA ALA A 341 2.75 -33.50 -3.44
C ALA A 341 3.41 -32.63 -4.53
N GLY A 342 3.91 -31.44 -4.19
CA GLY A 342 4.47 -30.49 -5.15
C GLY A 342 3.36 -29.83 -5.98
N GLY A 343 3.72 -29.36 -7.16
CA GLY A 343 2.81 -28.56 -7.97
C GLY A 343 3.40 -28.12 -9.31
N SER A 344 2.94 -26.97 -9.79
CA SER A 344 3.47 -26.29 -10.96
C SER A 344 3.87 -24.86 -10.65
N TYR A 345 4.78 -24.32 -11.45
CA TYR A 345 5.15 -22.92 -11.42
C TYR A 345 4.96 -22.29 -12.81
N GLU A 346 4.72 -20.99 -12.83
CA GLU A 346 4.60 -20.14 -14.01
C GLU A 346 5.37 -18.84 -13.78
N VAL A 347 5.99 -18.30 -14.83
CA VAL A 347 6.58 -16.95 -14.83
C VAL A 347 5.57 -16.02 -15.49
N LEU A 348 5.03 -15.09 -14.72
CA LEU A 348 3.98 -14.17 -15.16
C LEU A 348 4.56 -12.87 -15.71
N LEU A 349 5.62 -12.37 -15.08
CA LEU A 349 6.40 -11.23 -15.58
C LEU A 349 7.84 -11.68 -15.75
N ASP A 350 8.43 -11.43 -16.92
CA ASP A 350 9.76 -11.93 -17.28
C ASP A 350 10.88 -10.89 -17.15
N GLY A 351 10.53 -9.65 -16.83
CA GLY A 351 11.45 -8.52 -16.64
C GLY A 351 11.57 -7.61 -17.86
N THR A 352 10.82 -7.91 -18.94
CA THR A 352 10.82 -7.12 -20.18
C THR A 352 9.73 -6.05 -20.22
N GLU A 353 8.81 -6.04 -19.26
CA GLU A 353 7.65 -5.15 -19.20
C GLU A 353 8.01 -3.72 -18.75
N GLY A 354 9.14 -3.55 -18.05
CA GLY A 354 9.73 -2.26 -17.69
C GLY A 354 10.01 -2.06 -16.20
N GLN A 355 9.53 -2.99 -15.38
CA GLN A 355 9.86 -3.12 -13.97
C GLN A 355 11.35 -3.40 -13.75
N ARG A 356 11.86 -2.97 -12.60
CA ARG A 356 13.23 -3.16 -12.16
C ARG A 356 13.24 -3.42 -10.67
N MET A 357 13.99 -4.43 -10.25
CA MET A 357 14.22 -4.69 -8.84
C MET A 357 12.93 -4.75 -8.01
N MET A 358 11.97 -5.56 -8.47
CA MET A 358 10.76 -5.82 -7.68
C MET A 358 11.15 -6.47 -6.36
N ASP A 359 10.50 -6.00 -5.31
CA ASP A 359 10.80 -6.35 -3.93
C ASP A 359 9.55 -6.88 -3.23
N ASN A 360 8.63 -5.99 -2.86
CA ASN A 360 7.45 -6.38 -2.12
C ASN A 360 6.26 -6.76 -2.99
N ILE A 361 5.39 -7.61 -2.46
CA ILE A 361 4.16 -8.08 -3.12
C ILE A 361 2.98 -8.18 -2.14
N SER A 362 1.81 -7.72 -2.59
CA SER A 362 0.51 -8.05 -2.00
C SER A 362 -0.37 -8.74 -3.04
N VAL A 363 -1.10 -9.78 -2.65
CA VAL A 363 -2.15 -10.40 -3.47
C VAL A 363 -3.50 -10.02 -2.89
N ASN A 364 -4.32 -9.39 -3.71
CA ASN A 364 -5.54 -8.71 -3.28
C ASN A 364 -6.73 -9.68 -3.32
N GLN A 365 -7.82 -9.32 -2.64
CA GLN A 365 -9.03 -10.16 -2.60
C GLN A 365 -9.71 -10.38 -3.97
N ASP A 366 -9.42 -9.54 -4.96
CA ASP A 366 -9.91 -9.67 -6.33
C ASP A 366 -8.99 -10.51 -7.23
N GLY A 367 -7.86 -10.99 -6.71
CA GLY A 367 -6.85 -11.77 -7.44
C GLY A 367 -5.82 -10.93 -8.20
N THR A 368 -5.88 -9.60 -8.11
CA THR A 368 -4.84 -8.69 -8.62
C THR A 368 -3.71 -8.55 -7.61
N LEU A 369 -2.58 -7.99 -8.05
CA LEU A 369 -1.37 -7.85 -7.24
C LEU A 369 -0.93 -6.40 -7.18
N ILE A 370 -0.43 -5.98 -6.02
CA ILE A 370 0.42 -4.79 -5.89
C ILE A 370 1.87 -5.23 -5.78
N LEU A 371 2.76 -4.58 -6.52
CA LEU A 371 4.20 -4.86 -6.55
C LEU A 371 4.98 -3.57 -6.32
N GLN A 372 6.07 -3.63 -5.56
CA GLN A 372 6.93 -2.48 -5.27
C GLN A 372 8.33 -2.69 -5.86
N GLU A 373 9.03 -1.60 -6.22
CA GLU A 373 10.44 -1.63 -6.60
C GLU A 373 11.32 -1.11 -5.46
N ASP A 374 12.35 -1.88 -5.09
CA ASP A 374 13.57 -1.39 -4.42
C ASP A 374 14.63 -1.14 -5.49
N VAL A 375 14.75 0.09 -5.97
CA VAL A 375 15.75 0.42 -6.99
C VAL A 375 17.13 0.67 -6.38
N GLY A 376 17.27 0.66 -5.06
CA GLY A 376 18.43 1.10 -4.30
C GLY A 376 18.97 2.45 -4.76
N ASN A 377 20.28 2.65 -4.61
CA ASN A 377 20.95 3.91 -4.97
C ASN A 377 21.18 4.08 -6.50
N ASN A 378 20.17 3.87 -7.32
CA ASN A 378 20.20 4.04 -8.77
C ASN A 378 19.44 5.29 -9.22
N ALA A 379 19.79 5.83 -10.40
CA ALA A 379 19.11 6.98 -10.98
C ALA A 379 17.77 6.59 -11.65
N ARG A 380 16.86 6.05 -10.86
CA ARG A 380 15.48 5.66 -11.18
C ARG A 380 14.63 5.98 -9.94
N LEU A 381 13.39 6.38 -10.14
CA LEU A 381 12.42 6.46 -9.05
C LEU A 381 11.75 5.10 -8.92
N GLY A 382 11.75 4.53 -7.72
CA GLY A 382 11.04 3.30 -7.41
C GLY A 382 9.54 3.48 -7.65
N LYS A 383 8.90 2.42 -8.14
CA LYS A 383 7.50 2.43 -8.59
C LYS A 383 6.66 1.46 -7.79
N VAL A 384 5.38 1.82 -7.69
CA VAL A 384 4.31 0.92 -7.22
C VAL A 384 3.50 0.51 -8.44
N TRP A 385 3.36 -0.79 -8.64
CA TRP A 385 2.68 -1.38 -9.79
C TRP A 385 1.42 -2.13 -9.37
N HIS A 386 0.43 -2.15 -10.25
CA HIS A 386 -0.71 -3.05 -10.25
C HIS A 386 -0.52 -4.09 -11.35
N TYR A 387 -0.70 -5.36 -11.02
CA TYR A 387 -0.69 -6.43 -12.00
C TYR A 387 -1.99 -7.22 -11.94
N ASP A 388 -2.63 -7.39 -13.10
CA ASP A 388 -3.79 -8.26 -13.26
C ASP A 388 -3.39 -9.54 -14.02
N PRO A 389 -3.28 -10.70 -13.32
CA PRO A 389 -2.95 -11.97 -13.95
C PRO A 389 -3.99 -12.45 -14.97
N ALA A 390 -5.24 -11.97 -14.93
CA ALA A 390 -6.29 -12.38 -15.86
C ALA A 390 -6.16 -11.68 -17.22
N THR A 391 -5.67 -10.43 -17.23
CA THR A 391 -5.48 -9.64 -18.45
C THR A 391 -4.01 -9.53 -18.88
N ASP A 392 -3.09 -10.00 -18.05
CA ASP A 392 -1.63 -9.90 -18.24
C ASP A 392 -1.19 -8.44 -18.43
N LYS A 393 -1.74 -7.55 -17.61
CA LYS A 393 -1.46 -6.11 -17.67
C LYS A 393 -0.73 -5.66 -16.42
N LEU A 394 0.47 -5.11 -16.62
CA LEU A 394 1.23 -4.38 -15.59
C LEU A 394 1.02 -2.88 -15.77
N GLN A 395 0.51 -2.21 -14.74
CA GLN A 395 0.18 -0.78 -14.75
C GLN A 395 0.90 -0.07 -13.60
N GLU A 396 1.53 1.07 -13.87
CA GLU A 396 2.13 1.90 -12.83
C GLU A 396 1.04 2.64 -12.08
N LEU A 397 0.99 2.54 -10.76
CA LEU A 397 0.04 3.28 -9.91
C LEU A 397 0.66 4.54 -9.32
N GLY A 398 1.96 4.50 -9.05
CA GLY A 398 2.69 5.60 -8.46
C GLY A 398 4.19 5.39 -8.51
N GLN A 399 4.91 6.44 -8.15
CA GLN A 399 6.37 6.45 -8.05
C GLN A 399 6.79 7.40 -6.93
N HIS A 400 8.00 7.24 -6.41
CA HIS A 400 8.55 8.21 -5.47
C HIS A 400 8.54 9.63 -6.03
N ASP A 401 8.33 10.60 -5.15
CA ASP A 401 8.19 12.01 -5.51
C ASP A 401 9.45 12.53 -6.23
N PRO A 402 9.34 12.87 -7.53
CA PRO A 402 10.47 13.40 -8.29
C PRO A 402 11.07 14.66 -7.68
N ALA A 403 10.26 15.50 -7.00
CA ALA A 403 10.74 16.71 -6.35
C ALA A 403 11.64 16.42 -5.14
N ARG A 404 11.51 15.23 -4.53
CA ARG A 404 12.32 14.77 -3.41
C ARG A 404 13.51 13.93 -3.83
N PHE A 405 13.35 13.02 -4.80
CA PHE A 405 14.32 11.95 -5.05
C PHE A 405 15.04 12.02 -6.40
N ALA A 406 14.47 12.67 -7.43
CA ALA A 406 15.13 12.75 -8.75
C ALA A 406 16.22 13.82 -8.83
N ALA A 407 16.05 14.93 -8.10
CA ALA A 407 17.03 16.00 -7.97
C ALA A 407 17.13 16.44 -6.49
N PRO A 408 17.57 15.53 -5.61
CA PRO A 408 17.33 15.64 -4.18
C PRO A 408 18.10 16.80 -3.55
N THR A 409 17.44 17.48 -2.61
CA THR A 409 18.10 18.40 -1.68
C THR A 409 18.17 17.77 -0.29
N ALA A 410 19.32 17.95 0.39
CA ALA A 410 19.52 17.42 1.73
C ALA A 410 18.34 17.77 2.68
N PRO A 411 17.90 16.83 3.54
CA PRO A 411 18.58 15.57 3.84
C PRO A 411 18.32 14.44 2.83
N PHE A 412 17.35 14.60 1.92
CA PHE A 412 17.06 13.60 0.90
C PHE A 412 18.25 13.41 -0.05
N ASN A 413 18.35 12.20 -0.57
CA ASN A 413 19.20 11.80 -1.69
C ASN A 413 18.34 10.95 -2.64
N GLN A 414 18.96 10.25 -3.59
CA GLN A 414 18.25 9.40 -4.56
C GLN A 414 18.04 7.96 -4.05
N ASP A 415 18.50 7.66 -2.84
CA ASP A 415 18.52 6.31 -2.27
C ASP A 415 17.23 6.13 -1.46
N GLU A 416 16.31 5.43 -2.08
CA GLU A 416 14.89 5.34 -1.74
C GLU A 416 14.36 3.97 -2.12
N GLU A 417 13.34 3.57 -1.40
CA GLU A 417 12.67 2.30 -1.59
C GLU A 417 11.26 2.42 -1.02
N SER A 418 10.27 1.89 -1.74
CA SER A 418 8.95 1.69 -1.18
C SER A 418 8.88 0.25 -0.70
N SER A 419 8.51 0.04 0.55
CA SER A 419 8.55 -1.27 1.18
C SER A 419 7.20 -1.65 1.80
N GLY A 420 7.11 -2.92 2.21
CA GLY A 420 6.01 -3.55 2.95
C GLY A 420 4.61 -3.17 2.50
N VAL A 421 4.00 -3.87 1.53
CA VAL A 421 2.62 -3.62 1.09
C VAL A 421 1.63 -4.67 1.60
N ILE A 422 0.47 -4.23 2.10
CA ILE A 422 -0.65 -5.11 2.46
C ILE A 422 -2.00 -4.56 1.99
N ASP A 423 -2.86 -5.47 1.49
CA ASP A 423 -4.28 -5.19 1.25
C ASP A 423 -5.03 -5.02 2.57
N VAL A 424 -5.54 -3.81 2.80
CA VAL A 424 -6.40 -3.44 3.94
C VAL A 424 -7.76 -2.94 3.48
N THR A 425 -8.21 -3.35 2.30
CA THR A 425 -9.50 -2.96 1.71
C THR A 425 -10.65 -3.28 2.66
N SER A 426 -10.59 -4.42 3.36
CA SER A 426 -11.60 -4.79 4.38
C SER A 426 -11.61 -3.90 5.64
N ILE A 427 -10.57 -3.08 5.87
CA ILE A 427 -10.41 -2.22 7.05
C ILE A 427 -10.70 -0.75 6.70
N LEU A 428 -10.16 -0.27 5.58
CA LEU A 428 -10.15 1.13 5.16
C LEU A 428 -10.83 1.39 3.82
N GLY A 429 -11.06 0.36 3.01
CA GLY A 429 -11.75 0.46 1.72
C GLY A 429 -13.26 0.30 1.85
N ASP A 430 -13.91 0.28 0.70
CA ASP A 430 -15.36 0.12 0.54
C ASP A 430 -15.67 -0.72 -0.73
N SER A 431 -16.88 -0.62 -1.27
CA SER A 431 -17.28 -1.38 -2.46
C SER A 431 -16.48 -1.03 -3.70
N ASP A 432 -16.12 0.25 -3.83
CA ASP A 432 -15.58 0.83 -5.05
C ASP A 432 -14.16 1.38 -4.81
N THR A 433 -13.61 1.27 -3.59
CA THR A 433 -12.26 1.70 -3.23
C THR A 433 -11.43 0.57 -2.63
N GLN A 434 -10.34 0.21 -3.30
CA GLN A 434 -9.30 -0.63 -2.70
C GLN A 434 -8.40 0.23 -1.80
N ALA A 435 -7.95 -0.34 -0.70
CA ALA A 435 -7.07 0.36 0.25
C ALA A 435 -5.88 -0.52 0.65
N PHE A 436 -4.70 0.10 0.68
CA PHE A 436 -3.44 -0.56 0.99
C PHE A 436 -2.67 0.25 2.03
N LEU A 437 -1.93 -0.45 2.88
CA LEU A 437 -0.83 0.16 3.64
C LEU A 437 0.47 -0.20 2.96
N LEU A 438 1.38 0.77 2.92
CA LEU A 438 2.73 0.64 2.44
C LEU A 438 3.63 1.63 3.17
N ASP A 439 4.94 1.46 3.09
CA ASP A 439 5.87 2.44 3.61
C ASP A 439 7.01 2.74 2.63
N VAL A 440 7.86 3.66 3.06
CA VAL A 440 9.01 4.16 2.30
C VAL A 440 10.21 4.19 3.22
N GLN A 441 11.31 3.62 2.76
CA GLN A 441 12.64 3.85 3.27
C GLN A 441 13.27 5.04 2.52
N ALA A 442 13.83 5.98 3.27
CA ALA A 442 14.57 7.10 2.69
C ALA A 442 15.96 7.12 3.32
N HIS A 443 16.96 6.67 2.56
CA HIS A 443 18.28 6.32 3.07
C HIS A 443 19.18 7.54 3.28
N TYR A 444 18.87 8.32 4.31
CA TYR A 444 19.76 9.35 4.84
C TYR A 444 19.88 9.22 6.35
N THR A 445 21.09 9.38 6.86
CA THR A 445 21.37 9.15 8.28
C THR A 445 20.73 10.20 9.19
N ILE A 446 20.01 9.74 10.22
CA ILE A 446 19.52 10.52 11.35
C ILE A 446 20.17 9.99 12.64
N SER A 447 20.80 10.87 13.42
CA SER A 447 21.51 10.45 14.63
C SER A 447 20.58 9.89 15.72
N GLY A 448 21.07 8.89 16.45
CA GLY A 448 20.43 8.38 17.66
C GLY A 448 19.31 7.39 17.35
N GLU A 449 18.16 7.53 18.01
CA GLU A 449 17.05 6.59 17.94
C GLU A 449 16.46 6.41 16.53
N LEU A 450 16.45 7.45 15.71
CA LEU A 450 15.73 7.47 14.44
C LEU A 450 16.46 6.73 13.31
N VAL A 451 17.80 6.67 13.38
CA VAL A 451 18.72 5.98 12.46
C VAL A 451 18.69 6.50 11.01
N GLU A 452 17.55 6.47 10.33
CA GLU A 452 17.37 6.96 8.95
C GLU A 452 16.00 7.62 8.73
N GLY A 453 15.70 8.04 7.51
CA GLY A 453 14.39 8.56 7.12
C GLY A 453 13.38 7.45 6.77
N GLY A 454 12.16 7.88 6.46
CA GLY A 454 11.08 7.00 6.01
C GLY A 454 9.69 7.54 6.32
N GLN A 455 8.66 6.82 5.89
CA GLN A 455 7.26 7.23 6.06
C GLN A 455 6.31 6.04 5.92
N LEU A 456 5.32 5.94 6.81
CA LEU A 456 4.16 5.05 6.64
C LEU A 456 3.05 5.76 5.85
N LEU A 457 2.46 5.07 4.88
CA LEU A 457 1.48 5.58 3.93
C LEU A 457 0.21 4.72 3.90
N ALA A 458 -0.90 5.33 3.47
CA ALA A 458 -2.03 4.62 2.89
C ALA A 458 -2.14 4.98 1.41
N MET A 459 -2.37 3.97 0.58
CA MET A 459 -2.73 4.09 -0.83
C MET A 459 -4.19 3.67 -1.00
N PHE A 460 -4.93 4.41 -1.80
CA PHE A 460 -6.28 4.05 -2.21
C PHE A 460 -6.37 4.06 -3.73
N ILE A 461 -7.08 3.08 -4.27
CA ILE A 461 -7.38 2.95 -5.69
C ILE A 461 -8.90 2.96 -5.81
N ASP A 462 -9.43 4.06 -6.29
CA ASP A 462 -10.86 4.24 -6.50
C ASP A 462 -11.25 3.58 -7.85
N GLU A 463 -12.44 2.98 -7.95
CA GLU A 463 -12.93 2.35 -9.18
C GLU A 463 -13.14 3.40 -10.27
N VAL A 464 -12.64 3.12 -11.48
CA VAL A 464 -12.83 3.99 -12.64
C VAL A 464 -14.00 3.46 -13.47
N LYS A 465 -15.08 4.24 -13.58
CA LYS A 465 -16.23 3.91 -14.45
C LYS A 465 -16.11 4.69 -15.77
N ASN A 466 -16.07 3.94 -16.87
CA ASN A 466 -15.85 4.47 -18.22
C ASN A 466 -17.10 4.32 -19.10
N GLY A 467 -17.52 5.39 -19.79
CA GLY A 467 -18.61 5.37 -20.77
C GLY A 467 -18.22 4.63 -22.05
N GLY A 468 -17.08 5.01 -22.63
CA GLY A 468 -16.55 4.39 -23.83
C GLY A 468 -16.72 5.30 -25.05
N ALA A 469 -17.08 4.74 -26.21
CA ALA A 469 -17.35 5.55 -27.40
C ALA A 469 -18.85 5.55 -27.69
N GLY A 470 -19.46 6.72 -27.81
CA GLY A 470 -20.89 6.91 -27.97
C GLY A 470 -21.46 7.79 -26.87
N ASN A 471 -22.76 8.04 -26.91
CA ASN A 471 -23.44 8.81 -25.87
C ASN A 471 -23.77 7.86 -24.72
N ASP A 472 -23.06 8.01 -23.62
CA ASP A 472 -23.08 7.09 -22.50
C ASP A 472 -23.75 7.71 -21.27
N ARG A 473 -24.19 6.86 -20.35
CA ARG A 473 -24.60 7.27 -19.01
C ARG A 473 -23.68 6.60 -18.02
N VAL A 474 -22.80 7.39 -17.43
CA VAL A 474 -21.81 6.94 -16.45
C VAL A 474 -22.26 7.45 -15.09
N ALA A 475 -22.56 6.52 -14.19
CA ALA A 475 -23.06 6.86 -12.86
C ALA A 475 -22.25 6.15 -11.79
N GLY A 476 -21.75 6.94 -10.84
CA GLY A 476 -21.37 6.47 -9.52
C GLY A 476 -22.59 6.11 -8.68
N ASP A 477 -22.37 5.92 -7.39
CA ASP A 477 -23.35 5.39 -6.45
C ASP A 477 -23.57 6.28 -5.21
N ALA A 478 -24.22 5.76 -4.18
CA ALA A 478 -24.67 6.55 -3.04
C ALA A 478 -23.65 6.72 -1.90
N ASN A 479 -22.42 6.18 -1.99
CA ASN A 479 -21.48 6.19 -0.85
C ASN A 479 -20.01 6.51 -1.17
N ASP A 480 -19.62 6.73 -2.43
CA ASP A 480 -18.27 6.38 -2.91
C ASP A 480 -17.61 7.54 -3.71
N ASN A 481 -16.26 7.59 -3.76
CA ASN A 481 -15.53 8.55 -4.60
C ASN A 481 -15.23 7.90 -5.96
N PHE A 482 -15.65 8.51 -7.06
CA PHE A 482 -15.43 7.97 -8.41
C PHE A 482 -14.48 8.79 -9.25
N ALA A 483 -13.66 8.10 -10.05
CA ALA A 483 -13.13 8.66 -11.28
C ALA A 483 -14.06 8.23 -12.45
N LEU A 484 -14.89 9.14 -12.94
CA LEU A 484 -15.81 8.88 -14.05
C LEU A 484 -15.26 9.49 -15.35
N ASN A 485 -15.19 8.72 -16.42
CA ASN A 485 -14.74 9.21 -17.73
C ASN A 485 -15.76 8.89 -18.84
N GLY A 486 -16.33 9.92 -19.47
CA GLY A 486 -17.26 9.79 -20.59
C GLY A 486 -16.56 9.39 -21.90
N PHE A 487 -15.34 9.88 -22.09
CA PHE A 487 -14.53 9.78 -23.30
C PHE A 487 -15.09 10.52 -24.50
N ALA A 488 -15.89 9.89 -25.37
CA ALA A 488 -16.32 10.51 -26.62
C ALA A 488 -17.78 10.24 -26.93
N GLY A 489 -18.58 11.29 -27.00
CA GLY A 489 -20.02 11.29 -27.19
C GLY A 489 -20.65 12.39 -26.35
N ASN A 490 -21.98 12.43 -26.31
CA ASN A 490 -22.68 13.35 -25.41
C ASN A 490 -23.14 12.57 -24.19
N ASP A 491 -22.41 12.70 -23.09
CA ASP A 491 -22.49 11.80 -21.94
C ASP A 491 -23.30 12.39 -20.77
N GLU A 492 -23.98 11.53 -20.02
CA GLU A 492 -24.64 11.84 -18.75
C GLU A 492 -23.77 11.30 -17.61
N MET A 493 -23.00 12.18 -16.96
CA MET A 493 -22.01 11.86 -15.93
C MET A 493 -22.56 12.19 -14.53
N LEU A 494 -22.72 11.20 -13.66
CA LEU A 494 -23.36 11.33 -12.35
C LEU A 494 -22.43 10.82 -11.25
N GLY A 495 -21.82 11.70 -10.46
CA GLY A 495 -20.90 11.34 -9.37
C GLY A 495 -21.61 10.57 -8.26
N GLY A 496 -22.66 11.16 -7.69
CA GLY A 496 -23.49 10.48 -6.70
C GLY A 496 -23.33 11.09 -5.31
N SER A 497 -22.89 10.32 -4.33
CA SER A 497 -22.38 10.85 -3.05
C SER A 497 -20.94 10.42 -2.86
N GLY A 498 -20.08 11.29 -2.36
CA GLY A 498 -18.63 11.10 -2.32
C GLY A 498 -17.93 12.35 -2.87
N ASN A 499 -16.61 12.39 -2.85
CA ASN A 499 -15.84 13.44 -3.52
C ASN A 499 -15.39 12.90 -4.89
N ASP A 500 -16.15 13.21 -5.93
CA ASP A 500 -15.98 12.60 -7.25
C ASP A 500 -15.04 13.40 -8.17
N GLY A 501 -14.47 12.74 -9.18
CA GLY A 501 -13.76 13.34 -10.31
C GLY A 501 -14.47 12.95 -11.60
N LEU A 502 -15.11 13.90 -12.29
CA LEU A 502 -15.86 13.68 -13.52
C LEU A 502 -15.14 14.33 -14.70
N LEU A 503 -14.80 13.52 -15.71
CA LEU A 503 -14.27 13.97 -17.00
C LEU A 503 -15.26 13.63 -18.11
N GLY A 504 -15.90 14.64 -18.71
CA GLY A 504 -16.83 14.47 -19.83
C GLY A 504 -16.10 13.95 -21.08
N GLY A 505 -15.15 14.74 -21.58
CA GLY A 505 -14.26 14.32 -22.66
C GLY A 505 -14.56 15.05 -23.95
N ARG A 506 -15.03 14.38 -24.99
CA ARG A 506 -15.41 15.01 -26.27
C ARG A 506 -16.90 14.88 -26.50
N GLY A 507 -17.59 16.01 -26.63
CA GLY A 507 -18.99 16.08 -27.01
C GLY A 507 -19.74 16.98 -26.03
N ALA A 508 -21.05 17.05 -26.17
CA ALA A 508 -21.85 17.93 -25.32
C ALA A 508 -22.33 17.17 -24.08
N ASP A 509 -21.55 17.24 -22.99
CA ASP A 509 -21.73 16.42 -21.81
C ASP A 509 -22.59 17.09 -20.74
N THR A 510 -23.18 16.30 -19.86
CA THR A 510 -23.90 16.79 -18.66
C THR A 510 -23.29 16.17 -17.42
N LEU A 511 -22.66 17.00 -16.58
CA LEU A 511 -21.96 16.58 -15.37
C LEU A 511 -22.74 16.98 -14.12
N VAL A 512 -23.04 16.01 -13.26
CA VAL A 512 -23.63 16.19 -11.93
C VAL A 512 -22.68 15.58 -10.92
N GLY A 513 -21.97 16.40 -10.14
CA GLY A 513 -21.13 15.90 -9.03
C GLY A 513 -21.97 15.20 -7.98
N GLY A 514 -22.88 15.95 -7.35
CA GLY A 514 -23.81 15.41 -6.36
C GLY A 514 -23.37 15.78 -4.94
N ARG A 515 -23.49 14.84 -4.01
CA ARG A 515 -23.14 15.08 -2.60
C ARG A 515 -21.65 14.91 -2.39
N GLY A 516 -20.96 16.00 -2.10
CA GLY A 516 -19.58 15.97 -1.62
C GLY A 516 -18.82 17.12 -2.24
N SER A 517 -17.49 17.06 -2.25
CA SER A 517 -16.64 18.07 -2.88
C SER A 517 -16.07 17.48 -4.16
N ASP A 518 -16.72 17.79 -5.28
CA ASP A 518 -16.45 17.15 -6.56
C ASP A 518 -15.51 17.97 -7.45
N VAL A 519 -14.80 17.34 -8.37
CA VAL A 519 -14.01 17.99 -9.41
C VAL A 519 -14.59 17.64 -10.77
N LEU A 520 -14.98 18.66 -11.53
CA LEU A 520 -15.73 18.52 -12.77
C LEU A 520 -14.93 19.13 -13.93
N GLN A 521 -14.71 18.34 -14.97
CA GLN A 521 -14.07 18.76 -16.21
C GLN A 521 -14.97 18.39 -17.39
N GLY A 522 -15.48 19.40 -18.11
CA GLY A 522 -16.37 19.20 -19.25
C GLY A 522 -15.61 18.58 -20.43
N GLY A 523 -14.47 19.16 -20.80
CA GLY A 523 -13.65 18.73 -21.91
C GLY A 523 -13.82 19.62 -23.15
N LEU A 524 -14.12 19.01 -24.30
CA LEU A 524 -14.32 19.71 -25.57
C LEU A 524 -15.80 19.75 -25.93
N ASP A 525 -16.19 20.82 -26.61
CA ASP A 525 -17.56 21.13 -27.04
C ASP A 525 -18.38 21.78 -25.92
N ALA A 526 -19.71 21.65 -25.92
CA ALA A 526 -20.60 22.49 -25.12
C ALA A 526 -21.19 21.71 -23.94
N ASP A 527 -20.62 21.89 -22.76
CA ASP A 527 -20.93 21.07 -21.59
C ASP A 527 -21.93 21.72 -20.64
N THR A 528 -22.56 20.91 -19.79
CA THR A 528 -23.52 21.38 -18.78
C THR A 528 -23.13 20.88 -17.40
N PHE A 529 -22.71 21.79 -16.52
CA PHE A 529 -22.47 21.53 -15.11
C PHE A 529 -23.76 21.75 -14.32
N LEU A 530 -24.36 20.67 -13.82
CA LEU A 530 -25.68 20.67 -13.21
C LEU A 530 -25.58 20.40 -11.71
N PHE A 531 -25.93 21.42 -10.91
CA PHE A 531 -26.06 21.34 -9.44
C PHE A 531 -27.50 21.00 -9.06
N GLY A 532 -27.91 19.78 -9.44
CA GLY A 532 -29.25 19.26 -9.21
C GLY A 532 -29.44 17.85 -9.77
N THR A 533 -30.62 17.28 -9.59
CA THR A 533 -30.90 15.92 -10.08
C THR A 533 -31.24 15.87 -11.59
N VAL A 534 -30.61 14.97 -12.33
CA VAL A 534 -31.12 14.46 -13.63
C VAL A 534 -32.24 13.43 -13.46
N THR A 535 -32.25 12.72 -12.32
CA THR A 535 -33.25 11.72 -11.92
C THR A 535 -33.48 11.84 -10.42
N ASN A 536 -34.72 11.76 -9.94
CA ASN A 536 -35.19 12.03 -8.57
C ASN A 536 -34.56 11.16 -7.43
N THR A 537 -33.37 10.58 -7.61
CA THR A 537 -32.83 9.49 -6.78
C THR A 537 -31.50 9.84 -6.10
N ILE A 538 -30.77 10.87 -6.55
CA ILE A 538 -29.47 11.26 -5.96
C ILE A 538 -29.67 12.53 -5.12
N GLY A 539 -29.07 12.58 -3.93
CA GLY A 539 -29.09 13.80 -3.11
C GLY A 539 -28.10 14.81 -3.66
N ASP A 540 -28.47 16.10 -3.68
CA ASP A 540 -27.67 17.06 -4.45
C ASP A 540 -26.58 17.78 -3.66
N PHE A 541 -26.76 18.08 -2.37
CA PHE A 541 -25.90 19.03 -1.65
C PHE A 541 -25.36 18.44 -0.34
N THR A 542 -24.07 18.70 -0.06
CA THR A 542 -23.40 18.40 1.21
C THR A 542 -23.01 19.69 1.95
N ALA A 543 -23.34 19.76 3.24
CA ALA A 543 -23.10 20.96 4.03
C ALA A 543 -21.59 21.25 4.17
N GLY A 544 -21.17 22.41 3.64
CA GLY A 544 -19.77 22.85 3.73
C GLY A 544 -18.84 22.24 2.67
N ALA A 545 -19.37 21.47 1.73
CA ALA A 545 -18.60 20.97 0.60
C ALA A 545 -18.36 22.04 -0.48
N ASN A 546 -17.36 21.81 -1.33
CA ASN A 546 -16.97 22.72 -2.40
C ASN A 546 -16.63 21.96 -3.68
N ASP A 547 -17.44 22.15 -4.72
CA ASP A 547 -17.18 21.57 -6.03
C ASP A 547 -16.27 22.51 -6.83
N ILE A 548 -15.45 21.94 -7.72
CA ILE A 548 -14.48 22.66 -8.52
C ILE A 548 -14.71 22.34 -10.00
N ILE A 549 -15.03 23.35 -10.80
CA ILE A 549 -15.05 23.26 -12.26
C ILE A 549 -13.72 23.77 -12.80
N THR A 550 -13.03 22.96 -13.59
CA THR A 550 -11.62 23.20 -13.94
C THR A 550 -11.41 23.82 -15.31
N ASP A 551 -12.35 23.68 -16.24
CA ASP A 551 -12.17 24.06 -17.65
C ASP A 551 -13.33 24.84 -18.29
N PHE A 552 -14.18 25.48 -17.49
CA PHE A 552 -15.38 26.19 -17.97
C PHE A 552 -15.09 27.23 -19.06
N ARG A 553 -15.69 27.07 -20.24
CA ARG A 553 -15.53 27.93 -21.41
C ARG A 553 -16.85 28.28 -22.10
N ILE A 554 -17.24 29.55 -21.95
CA ILE A 554 -18.38 30.14 -22.67
C ILE A 554 -18.19 30.07 -24.20
N SER A 555 -16.94 30.10 -24.69
CA SER A 555 -16.65 30.01 -26.12
C SER A 555 -16.99 28.67 -26.72
N ASP A 556 -16.89 27.61 -25.90
CA ASP A 556 -17.06 26.23 -26.32
C ASP A 556 -18.55 25.85 -26.19
N GLY A 557 -19.27 26.57 -25.33
CA GLY A 557 -20.73 26.56 -25.21
C GLY A 557 -21.21 26.19 -23.83
N ASP A 558 -20.30 26.13 -22.86
CA ASP A 558 -20.56 25.59 -21.53
C ASP A 558 -21.63 26.33 -20.77
N THR A 559 -22.36 25.57 -19.97
CA THR A 559 -23.41 26.09 -19.13
C THR A 559 -23.38 25.59 -17.71
N ILE A 560 -23.78 26.46 -16.78
CA ILE A 560 -24.03 26.10 -15.38
C ILE A 560 -25.54 26.14 -15.14
N ASN A 561 -26.06 25.06 -14.59
CA ASN A 561 -27.46 24.94 -14.20
C ASN A 561 -27.56 24.64 -12.71
N PHE A 562 -28.10 25.59 -11.93
CA PHE A 562 -28.22 25.44 -10.48
C PHE A 562 -29.36 24.54 -10.02
N GLY A 563 -30.11 23.89 -10.93
CA GLY A 563 -31.06 22.84 -10.55
C GLY A 563 -32.13 23.26 -9.54
N GLY A 564 -32.51 24.55 -9.53
CA GLY A 564 -33.45 25.15 -8.58
C GLY A 564 -32.86 25.56 -7.22
N ALA A 565 -31.53 25.46 -7.03
CA ALA A 565 -30.83 26.05 -5.90
C ALA A 565 -30.83 27.59 -6.00
N THR A 566 -30.76 28.24 -4.84
CA THR A 566 -30.65 29.70 -4.75
C THR A 566 -29.19 30.09 -4.56
N VAL A 567 -28.68 30.98 -5.41
CA VAL A 567 -27.37 31.63 -5.19
C VAL A 567 -27.53 32.64 -4.05
N ILE A 568 -26.71 32.52 -3.00
CA ILE A 568 -26.79 33.37 -1.81
C ILE A 568 -25.54 34.21 -1.53
N ASP A 569 -24.42 33.91 -2.19
CA ASP A 569 -23.16 34.65 -2.11
C ASP A 569 -22.36 34.38 -3.40
N VAL A 570 -21.70 35.40 -3.93
CA VAL A 570 -20.82 35.31 -5.09
C VAL A 570 -19.55 36.05 -4.76
N ARG A 571 -18.41 35.37 -4.92
CA ARG A 571 -17.09 35.94 -4.67
C ARG A 571 -16.16 35.70 -5.84
N VAL A 572 -15.17 36.58 -5.94
CA VAL A 572 -14.19 36.56 -7.02
C VAL A 572 -12.76 36.53 -6.49
N SER A 573 -11.89 35.75 -7.13
CA SER A 573 -10.43 35.77 -6.93
C SER A 573 -9.67 35.79 -8.24
N PHE A 574 -8.37 36.09 -8.17
CA PHE A 574 -7.44 36.03 -9.31
C PHE A 574 -6.22 35.18 -8.93
N LEU A 575 -6.48 34.04 -8.28
CA LEU A 575 -5.42 33.24 -7.67
C LEU A 575 -4.78 32.32 -8.71
N ALA A 576 -3.59 31.82 -8.40
CA ALA A 576 -3.05 30.67 -9.09
C ALA A 576 -3.21 29.48 -8.14
N VAL A 577 -4.02 28.51 -8.54
CA VAL A 577 -4.14 27.20 -7.87
C VAL A 577 -3.64 26.15 -8.85
N GLU A 578 -2.47 25.59 -8.58
CA GLU A 578 -1.91 24.46 -9.34
C GLU A 578 -1.97 23.21 -8.46
N GLY A 579 -2.39 22.07 -9.00
CA GLY A 579 -2.45 20.80 -8.27
C GLY A 579 -3.20 19.71 -9.02
N ASN A 580 -3.40 18.56 -8.38
CA ASN A 580 -4.22 17.47 -8.89
C ASN A 580 -5.22 17.06 -7.81
N VAL A 581 -6.52 17.02 -8.15
CA VAL A 581 -7.60 16.65 -7.23
C VAL A 581 -8.52 15.66 -7.94
N ASN A 582 -8.75 14.50 -7.31
CA ASN A 582 -9.55 13.39 -7.85
C ASN A 582 -9.15 13.02 -9.29
N GLY A 583 -7.84 13.09 -9.59
CA GLY A 583 -7.29 12.70 -10.88
C GLY A 583 -7.35 13.75 -11.99
N ILE A 584 -7.91 14.92 -11.71
CA ILE A 584 -7.97 16.03 -12.65
C ILE A 584 -6.90 17.06 -12.27
N ASP A 585 -6.03 17.40 -13.22
CA ASP A 585 -5.06 18.48 -13.07
C ASP A 585 -5.79 19.82 -13.02
N LEU A 586 -5.64 20.51 -11.89
CA LEU A 586 -6.02 21.90 -11.71
C LEU A 586 -4.92 22.77 -12.31
N ASP A 587 -5.12 23.23 -13.55
CA ASP A 587 -4.33 24.31 -14.14
C ASP A 587 -5.08 25.63 -13.98
N ASN A 588 -4.65 26.44 -13.01
CA ASN A 588 -5.06 27.85 -12.86
C ASN A 588 -3.85 28.78 -13.03
N SER A 589 -2.92 28.42 -13.93
CA SER A 589 -1.70 29.19 -14.19
C SER A 589 -1.98 30.49 -14.95
N ALA A 590 -3.17 30.62 -15.57
CA ALA A 590 -3.55 31.79 -16.35
C ALA A 590 -3.84 33.03 -15.49
N ARG A 591 -4.02 32.86 -14.16
CA ARG A 591 -4.40 33.92 -13.21
C ARG A 591 -5.65 34.66 -13.70
N ALA A 592 -6.59 33.94 -14.32
CA ALA A 592 -7.83 34.55 -14.75
C ALA A 592 -8.76 34.74 -13.55
N LEU A 593 -9.99 35.17 -13.80
CA LEU A 593 -10.95 35.38 -12.73
C LEU A 593 -11.50 34.02 -12.29
N ASP A 594 -11.33 33.67 -11.02
CA ASP A 594 -12.05 32.57 -10.39
C ASP A 594 -13.35 33.09 -9.79
N LEU A 595 -14.39 32.28 -9.87
CA LEU A 595 -15.70 32.56 -9.29
C LEU A 595 -16.01 31.52 -8.21
N GLU A 596 -16.28 31.96 -6.98
CA GLU A 596 -16.85 31.12 -5.93
C GLU A 596 -18.33 31.50 -5.77
N VAL A 597 -19.23 30.57 -6.04
CA VAL A 597 -20.67 30.73 -5.86
C VAL A 597 -21.10 29.89 -4.67
N THR A 598 -21.83 30.49 -3.72
CA THR A 598 -22.46 29.75 -2.63
C THR A 598 -23.93 29.50 -2.96
N LEU A 599 -24.29 28.22 -3.00
CA LEU A 599 -25.63 27.75 -3.32
C LEU A 599 -26.36 27.30 -2.05
N VAL A 600 -27.68 27.51 -2.00
CA VAL A 600 -28.56 26.94 -0.98
C VAL A 600 -29.72 26.18 -1.62
N LYS A 601 -29.91 24.93 -1.19
CA LYS A 601 -31.04 24.08 -1.57
C LYS A 601 -31.50 23.25 -0.37
N GLY A 602 -32.79 23.27 -0.08
CA GLY A 602 -33.35 22.52 1.06
C GLY A 602 -32.78 22.89 2.44
N GLY A 603 -32.17 24.08 2.58
CA GLY A 603 -31.52 24.53 3.81
C GLY A 603 -30.06 24.07 3.97
N VAL A 604 -29.49 23.36 2.99
CA VAL A 604 -28.08 22.97 2.94
C VAL A 604 -27.32 23.94 2.05
N THR A 605 -26.11 24.31 2.47
CA THR A 605 -25.21 25.21 1.73
C THR A 605 -24.02 24.43 1.16
N GLN A 606 -23.71 24.65 -0.11
CA GLN A 606 -22.55 24.11 -0.83
C GLN A 606 -21.90 25.23 -1.63
N LYS A 607 -20.59 25.15 -1.84
CA LYS A 607 -19.84 26.07 -2.68
C LYS A 607 -19.55 25.44 -4.04
N VAL A 608 -19.42 26.29 -5.06
CA VAL A 608 -18.94 25.93 -6.39
C VAL A 608 -17.86 26.92 -6.77
N THR A 609 -16.64 26.43 -6.97
CA THR A 609 -15.50 27.17 -7.47
C THR A 609 -15.35 26.91 -8.96
N ILE A 610 -15.36 27.95 -9.77
CA ILE A 610 -15.07 27.87 -11.20
C ILE A 610 -13.70 28.49 -11.39
N LEU A 611 -12.73 27.66 -11.76
CA LEU A 611 -11.37 28.08 -12.06
C LEU A 611 -11.30 28.70 -13.44
N ASP A 612 -10.40 29.66 -13.59
CA ASP A 612 -10.05 30.25 -14.88
C ASP A 612 -11.26 30.59 -15.76
N ALA A 613 -12.24 31.34 -15.23
CA ALA A 613 -13.42 31.74 -16.00
C ALA A 613 -13.02 32.68 -17.16
N TYR A 614 -12.57 32.08 -18.26
CA TYR A 614 -11.98 32.74 -19.42
C TYR A 614 -13.00 33.70 -20.03
N ASN A 615 -12.54 34.90 -20.40
CA ASN A 615 -13.36 35.96 -20.99
C ASN A 615 -14.47 36.53 -20.08
N PHE A 616 -14.17 36.76 -18.80
CA PHE A 616 -14.94 37.65 -17.92
C PHE A 616 -14.86 39.12 -18.38
N GLN A 617 -15.37 39.42 -19.57
CA GLN A 617 -15.91 40.73 -19.88
C GLN A 617 -17.39 40.64 -19.51
N SER A 618 -17.89 41.51 -18.64
CA SER A 618 -19.31 41.61 -18.29
C SER A 618 -20.17 41.29 -19.51
N ASN A 619 -20.77 40.10 -19.53
CA ASN A 619 -21.60 39.64 -20.62
C ASN A 619 -22.95 39.24 -20.03
N ALA A 620 -24.00 39.38 -20.84
CA ALA A 620 -25.37 39.07 -20.45
C ALA A 620 -25.58 37.62 -19.98
N TYR A 621 -24.58 36.76 -20.19
CA TYR A 621 -24.61 35.36 -19.77
C TYR A 621 -24.49 35.25 -18.24
N TRP A 622 -23.43 35.77 -17.62
CA TRP A 622 -23.26 35.64 -16.17
C TRP A 622 -24.28 36.44 -15.36
N GLU A 623 -24.67 37.63 -15.83
CA GLU A 623 -25.77 38.39 -15.23
C GLU A 623 -27.09 37.61 -15.30
N GLY A 624 -27.29 36.84 -16.37
CA GLY A 624 -28.44 35.96 -16.54
C GLY A 624 -28.39 34.70 -15.68
N VAL A 625 -27.22 34.09 -15.54
CA VAL A 625 -27.00 32.84 -14.77
C VAL A 625 -27.01 33.11 -13.27
N LEU A 626 -26.33 34.16 -12.80
CA LEU A 626 -26.19 34.48 -11.38
C LEU A 626 -27.26 35.45 -10.87
N GLY A 627 -27.96 36.16 -11.77
CA GLY A 627 -28.98 37.14 -11.40
C GLY A 627 -28.42 38.40 -10.72
N VAL A 628 -27.11 38.64 -10.82
CA VAL A 628 -26.40 39.79 -10.23
C VAL A 628 -25.71 40.61 -11.31
N ASP A 629 -25.68 41.93 -11.13
CA ASP A 629 -24.94 42.86 -11.99
C ASP A 629 -23.45 42.79 -11.61
N LEU A 630 -22.63 42.29 -12.54
CA LEU A 630 -21.20 42.07 -12.32
C LEU A 630 -20.35 43.26 -12.77
N THR A 631 -20.94 44.44 -12.98
CA THR A 631 -20.18 45.67 -13.31
C THR A 631 -19.34 46.16 -12.13
N TYR A 632 -18.17 45.54 -11.94
CA TYR A 632 -17.20 45.93 -10.92
C TYR A 632 -16.34 47.13 -11.36
N PRO A 633 -16.25 48.21 -10.59
CA PRO A 633 -15.33 49.31 -10.87
C PRO A 633 -13.89 48.92 -10.53
N ARG A 634 -12.99 48.94 -11.52
CA ARG A 634 -11.54 48.77 -11.32
C ARG A 634 -11.00 49.85 -10.36
N PRO A 635 -10.09 49.51 -9.43
CA PRO A 635 -9.06 48.48 -9.57
C PRO A 635 -9.36 47.14 -8.86
N LEU A 636 -8.76 46.07 -9.39
CA LEU A 636 -8.90 44.69 -8.93
C LEU A 636 -8.27 44.50 -7.53
N PRO A 637 -8.78 43.57 -6.70
CA PRO A 637 -8.15 43.20 -5.44
C PRO A 637 -6.71 42.68 -5.67
N THR A 638 -5.77 43.10 -4.84
CA THR A 638 -4.34 42.73 -4.96
C THR A 638 -3.90 41.69 -3.92
N GLY A 639 -4.83 40.87 -3.40
CA GLY A 639 -4.58 39.90 -2.32
C GLY A 639 -5.23 38.55 -2.59
N SER A 640 -4.78 37.51 -1.88
CA SER A 640 -5.20 36.11 -2.03
C SER A 640 -6.56 35.77 -1.42
N ALA A 641 -7.39 36.77 -1.10
CA ALA A 641 -8.70 36.56 -0.48
C ALA A 641 -9.79 36.81 -1.51
N PHE A 642 -10.74 35.89 -1.60
CA PHE A 642 -11.99 36.09 -2.31
C PHE A 642 -12.69 37.36 -1.82
N VAL A 643 -13.10 38.23 -2.75
CA VAL A 643 -13.85 39.44 -2.43
C VAL A 643 -15.32 39.21 -2.76
N ASP A 644 -16.17 39.43 -1.76
CA ASP A 644 -17.63 39.43 -1.87
C ASP A 644 -18.09 40.60 -2.75
N ILE A 645 -18.91 40.29 -3.76
CA ILE A 645 -19.45 41.27 -4.71
C ILE A 645 -20.97 41.47 -4.60
N GLY A 646 -21.63 40.88 -3.59
CA GLY A 646 -23.02 41.12 -3.25
C GLY A 646 -23.99 39.99 -3.59
#